data_AF-A0A971JJC4-F1
#
_entry.id   AF-A0A971JJC4-F1
#
_cell.length_a   1.000
_cell.length_b   1.000
_cell.length_c   1.000
_cell.angle_alpha   90.00
_cell.angle_beta   90.00
_cell.angle_gamma   90.00
#
_symmetry.space_group_name_H-M   'P 1'
#
loop_
_entity.id
_entity.type
_entity.pdbx_description
1 polymer ?
#
loop_
_entity_poly.entity_id
_entity_poly.type
_entity_poly.pdbx_seq_one_letter_code
_entity_poly.pdbx_strand_id
1 'polypeptide(L)'
;MGGKSVKEPVPRRAAGRGNAARPSPELAAALEQIRGAWFARALELLETPPLADTPDGLYHRALVLVLLNRSGEAFEVCRRLWQTHRDPRARALAGQIRARKEPVAEPAAAPSPPRRVRRLLRRAAAVLAILALGAGVLLFALLGYPFLRHWQEMGAPLLSESPAVSLPVLPAAGESSPAPPPETVPDASPSLGRGVIALLDGKATAPSDGAEEKKPGEWKEGLLGGLRAAMKRSPAAAAEHPAMVEWRARTKGMTPAPMPQGPVASVVELQPNRRAETLENAGGDRATLVNLNPAIGAWHLLETRFGGKTSVLHLELFPLEASLGQRPTPHLWSGGLELELLGERKRFALWTPDPANADRPGVLADTPALSAEITAALQGKSPYHVLCDGMVLLRTPRPGSASAMELATDVLRQHRLGEWFVDAMKPALIDGGEAGDAAAAPAAPSEEDKDAPRAAWLKPADTPPTHLPKALGIATDAGDAPMACGRWYRAVNHPGVHVGIMIPALADDTVLASYPDRVRGAGVADRASAEMANVAYMLAFDLDVHRFGWAAGAEHPSAEWSPLAWAVKQTGPGPDGFKALAPVAPVGAVPPWLADRTVAVFAGGFKRKHGVLNAHPFGKVNNGTHYGFMQQGVVLSRLWPGLASAAILPDGRFDLLTWPAGGESRLTEFLHIRQNGLPLVEGVDAAGVPVPGEYVKDWKGGAWSGNVEGQQLTIRMGMGIQRHGGRSRLLLGYFTGATPNAMARVFQAYHCAYAMHLDMNSRSLCHTALITRDPATGAARAECLLRDMAPAAGAPLRFLQTGDTRDFFYVTREG
;
A
#
# COMPACT_ATOMS: atom_id res chain seq x y z
N MET A 1 54.83 -39.79 18.16
CA MET A 1 55.46 -38.63 17.48
C MET A 1 54.36 -37.90 16.74
N GLY A 2 53.97 -36.66 16.96
CA GLY A 2 54.46 -35.54 17.76
C GLY A 2 53.98 -34.27 17.02
N GLY A 3 53.21 -33.40 17.69
CA GLY A 3 52.77 -32.12 17.11
C GLY A 3 51.57 -31.47 17.82
N LYS A 4 51.84 -30.71 18.88
CA LYS A 4 50.90 -29.83 19.61
C LYS A 4 50.80 -28.46 18.92
N SER A 5 49.63 -27.81 19.01
CA SER A 5 49.49 -26.34 19.14
C SER A 5 48.12 -26.03 19.77
N VAL A 6 48.06 -25.88 21.10
CA VAL A 6 47.90 -24.62 21.87
C VAL A 6 46.55 -23.93 21.66
N LYS A 7 45.65 -24.10 22.66
CA LYS A 7 44.51 -23.22 22.93
C LYS A 7 44.98 -22.10 23.86
N GLU A 8 44.91 -20.85 23.42
CA GLU A 8 44.93 -19.69 24.31
C GLU A 8 43.49 -19.26 24.66
N PRO A 9 43.20 -18.90 25.92
CA PRO A 9 41.92 -18.32 26.32
C PRO A 9 41.94 -16.79 26.18
N VAL A 10 41.02 -16.24 25.39
CA VAL A 10 40.81 -14.78 25.31
C VAL A 10 39.97 -14.32 26.52
N PRO A 11 40.36 -13.23 27.21
CA PRO A 11 39.93 -12.92 28.57
C PRO A 11 38.52 -12.33 28.68
N ARG A 12 37.82 -12.69 29.76
CA ARG A 12 36.65 -11.95 30.27
C ARG A 12 37.08 -10.51 30.57
N ARG A 13 36.53 -9.54 29.83
CA ARG A 13 36.62 -8.12 30.21
C ARG A 13 35.35 -7.70 30.95
N ALA A 14 35.61 -7.08 32.09
CA ALA A 14 34.68 -6.68 33.12
C ALA A 14 33.65 -5.65 32.66
N ALA A 15 32.51 -5.67 33.35
CA ALA A 15 31.47 -4.66 33.31
C ALA A 15 32.04 -3.28 33.68
N GLY A 16 31.90 -2.32 32.78
CA GLY A 16 32.01 -0.90 33.04
C GLY A 16 30.82 -0.20 32.40
N ARG A 17 29.88 0.29 33.21
CA ARG A 17 28.82 1.20 32.78
C ARG A 17 29.47 2.49 32.26
N GLY A 18 29.37 2.74 30.97
CA GLY A 18 29.67 4.03 30.36
C GLY A 18 28.47 4.45 29.52
N ASN A 19 27.88 5.62 29.83
CA ASN A 19 26.91 6.29 28.98
C ASN A 19 27.48 6.40 27.56
N ALA A 20 26.93 5.66 26.61
CA ALA A 20 27.24 5.85 25.21
C ALA A 20 26.65 7.21 24.80
N ALA A 21 27.52 8.23 24.70
CA ALA A 21 27.16 9.52 24.16
C ALA A 21 26.60 9.33 22.74
N ARG A 22 25.52 10.06 22.43
CA ARG A 22 24.95 10.12 21.07
C ARG A 22 26.06 10.41 20.05
N PRO A 23 26.11 9.72 18.90
CA PRO A 23 26.90 10.22 17.79
C PRO A 23 26.36 11.62 17.43
N SER A 24 27.26 12.58 17.18
CA SER A 24 26.85 13.89 16.67
C SER A 24 26.01 13.71 15.39
N PRO A 25 25.12 14.65 15.03
CA PRO A 25 24.37 14.60 13.77
C PRO A 25 25.28 14.40 12.56
N GLU A 26 26.49 14.95 12.61
CA GLU A 26 27.55 14.76 11.61
C GLU A 26 28.12 13.34 11.62
N LEU A 27 28.33 12.72 12.79
CA LEU A 27 28.76 11.33 12.89
C LEU A 27 27.64 10.34 12.50
N ALA A 28 26.38 10.65 12.79
CA ALA A 28 25.22 9.88 12.36
C ALA A 28 25.00 9.99 10.84
N ALA A 29 25.14 11.19 10.27
CA ALA A 29 25.12 11.41 8.82
C ALA A 29 26.32 10.76 8.14
N ALA A 30 27.51 10.79 8.77
CA ALA A 30 28.69 10.07 8.30
C ALA A 30 28.48 8.57 8.39
N LEU A 31 27.85 8.04 9.44
CA LEU A 31 27.52 6.61 9.57
C LEU A 31 26.46 6.15 8.56
N GLU A 32 25.47 6.99 8.23
CA GLU A 32 24.51 6.76 7.14
C GLU A 32 25.19 6.88 5.75
N GLN A 33 26.08 7.86 5.56
CA GLN A 33 26.94 7.93 4.37
C GLN A 33 27.87 6.73 4.26
N ILE A 34 28.42 6.24 5.37
CA ILE A 34 29.24 5.04 5.43
C ILE A 34 28.35 3.84 5.11
N ARG A 35 27.13 3.73 5.64
CA ARG A 35 26.20 2.63 5.35
C ARG A 35 25.79 2.62 3.87
N GLY A 36 25.44 3.78 3.32
CA GLY A 36 25.15 3.99 1.90
C GLY A 36 26.37 3.79 1.01
N ALA A 37 27.56 4.20 1.45
CA ALA A 37 28.82 3.99 0.74
C ALA A 37 29.28 2.54 0.80
N TRP A 38 29.02 1.80 1.88
CA TRP A 38 29.28 0.36 1.95
C TRP A 38 28.30 -0.43 1.09
N PHE A 39 27.05 0.02 0.98
CA PHE A 39 26.08 -0.53 0.03
C PHE A 39 26.47 -0.24 -1.42
N ALA A 40 26.83 1.01 -1.74
CA ALA A 40 27.34 1.39 -3.06
C ALA A 40 28.64 0.67 -3.38
N ARG A 41 29.56 0.51 -2.42
CA ARG A 41 30.83 -0.19 -2.58
C ARG A 41 30.68 -1.70 -2.66
N ALA A 42 29.68 -2.28 -1.99
CA ALA A 42 29.29 -3.67 -2.19
C ALA A 42 28.70 -3.90 -3.60
N LEU A 43 27.92 -2.95 -4.10
CA LEU A 43 27.43 -2.96 -5.49
C LEU A 43 28.55 -2.72 -6.51
N GLU A 44 29.54 -1.86 -6.23
CA GLU A 44 30.74 -1.67 -7.06
C GLU A 44 31.67 -2.90 -7.03
N LEU A 45 31.77 -3.59 -5.90
CA LEU A 45 32.46 -4.88 -5.78
C LEU A 45 31.78 -5.99 -6.61
N LEU A 46 30.49 -5.86 -6.88
CA LEU A 46 29.72 -6.73 -7.78
C LEU A 46 29.81 -6.30 -9.26
N GLU A 47 30.28 -5.07 -9.53
CA GLU A 47 30.65 -4.62 -10.88
C GLU A 47 32.06 -5.08 -11.28
N THR A 48 32.94 -5.34 -10.30
CA THR A 48 34.28 -5.89 -10.54
C THR A 48 34.23 -7.40 -10.80
N PRO A 49 35.10 -7.95 -11.67
CA PRO A 49 34.84 -9.23 -12.34
C PRO A 49 34.85 -10.41 -11.35
N PRO A 50 33.84 -11.30 -11.43
CA PRO A 50 33.78 -12.20 -12.58
C PRO A 50 32.35 -12.40 -13.11
N LEU A 51 31.66 -11.35 -13.56
CA LEU A 51 30.47 -11.53 -14.39
C LEU A 51 30.95 -11.73 -15.83
N ALA A 52 31.14 -12.99 -16.23
CA ALA A 52 31.49 -13.37 -17.60
C ALA A 52 30.50 -12.72 -18.60
N ASP A 53 30.95 -12.45 -19.85
CA ASP A 53 30.13 -11.99 -21.00
C ASP A 53 29.12 -13.07 -21.45
N THR A 54 28.31 -13.49 -20.50
CA THR A 54 27.25 -14.49 -20.57
C THR A 54 25.92 -13.76 -20.41
N PRO A 55 24.81 -14.36 -20.88
CA PRO A 55 23.50 -13.75 -20.73
C PRO A 55 23.19 -13.36 -19.27
N ASP A 56 23.50 -14.24 -18.32
CA ASP A 56 23.27 -14.01 -16.90
C ASP A 56 24.21 -12.94 -16.32
N GLY A 57 25.50 -12.98 -16.66
CA GLY A 57 26.47 -12.00 -16.19
C GLY A 57 26.15 -10.57 -16.64
N LEU A 58 25.77 -10.40 -17.91
CA LEU A 58 25.33 -9.11 -18.46
C LEU A 58 24.00 -8.67 -17.83
N TYR A 59 23.03 -9.57 -17.64
CA TYR A 59 21.78 -9.22 -16.98
C TYR A 59 21.99 -8.75 -15.54
N HIS A 60 22.88 -9.42 -14.79
CA HIS A 60 23.24 -9.05 -13.43
C HIS A 60 23.92 -7.69 -13.37
N ARG A 61 24.87 -7.42 -14.28
CA ARG A 61 25.52 -6.12 -14.39
C ARG A 61 24.50 -5.01 -14.66
N ALA A 62 23.52 -5.24 -15.53
CA ALA A 62 22.46 -4.27 -15.77
C ALA A 62 21.66 -3.96 -14.51
N LEU A 63 21.34 -4.96 -13.69
CA LEU A 63 20.59 -4.78 -12.44
C LEU A 63 21.37 -4.01 -11.36
N VAL A 64 22.65 -4.34 -11.18
CA VAL A 64 23.54 -3.62 -10.28
C VAL A 64 23.61 -2.14 -10.67
N LEU A 65 23.71 -1.86 -11.97
CA LEU A 65 23.71 -0.48 -12.47
C LEU A 65 22.37 0.23 -12.24
N VAL A 66 21.22 -0.46 -12.33
CA VAL A 66 19.92 0.12 -11.94
C VAL A 66 19.88 0.47 -10.45
N LEU A 67 20.40 -0.42 -9.60
CA LEU A 67 20.45 -0.22 -8.14
C LEU A 67 21.39 0.93 -7.74
N LEU A 68 22.49 1.12 -8.47
CA LEU A 68 23.42 2.25 -8.33
C LEU A 68 22.89 3.56 -8.95
N ASN A 69 21.63 3.60 -9.40
CA ASN A 69 21.03 4.73 -10.12
C ASN A 69 21.76 5.10 -11.44
N ARG A 70 22.58 4.19 -11.99
CA ARG A 70 23.30 4.32 -13.27
C ARG A 70 22.46 3.78 -14.43
N SER A 71 21.23 4.29 -14.52
CA SER A 71 20.20 3.85 -15.47
C SER A 71 20.63 3.93 -16.94
N GLY A 72 21.50 4.89 -17.31
CA GLY A 72 22.03 4.98 -18.67
C GLY A 72 22.90 3.78 -19.05
N GLU A 73 23.77 3.38 -18.14
CA GLU A 73 24.69 2.26 -18.37
C GLU A 73 23.97 0.92 -18.29
N ALA A 74 23.02 0.78 -17.36
CA ALA A 74 22.13 -0.38 -17.28
C ALA A 74 21.37 -0.62 -18.60
N PHE A 75 20.90 0.46 -19.24
CA PHE A 75 20.20 0.37 -20.52
C PHE A 75 21.13 -0.12 -21.64
N GLU A 76 22.38 0.35 -21.67
CA GLU A 76 23.37 -0.13 -22.64
C GLU A 76 23.74 -1.60 -22.44
N VAL A 77 23.84 -2.05 -21.19
CA VAL A 77 24.05 -3.47 -20.89
C VAL A 77 22.84 -4.32 -21.30
N CYS A 78 21.61 -3.84 -21.06
CA CYS A 78 20.39 -4.50 -21.57
C CYS A 78 20.37 -4.55 -23.11
N ARG A 79 20.75 -3.46 -23.77
CA ARG A 79 20.83 -3.40 -25.23
C ARG A 79 21.84 -4.42 -25.76
N ARG A 80 23.03 -4.49 -25.17
CA ARG A 80 24.07 -5.47 -25.51
C ARG A 80 23.59 -6.90 -25.28
N LEU A 81 22.99 -7.18 -24.12
CA LEU A 81 22.41 -8.48 -23.79
C LEU A 81 21.35 -8.92 -24.80
N TRP A 82 20.46 -8.02 -25.22
CA TRP A 82 19.47 -8.32 -26.26
C TRP A 82 20.10 -8.56 -27.63
N GLN A 83 21.09 -7.76 -28.01
CA GLN A 83 21.75 -7.86 -29.31
C GLN A 83 22.59 -9.13 -29.43
N THR A 84 23.30 -9.51 -28.37
CA THR A 84 24.23 -10.64 -28.37
C THR A 84 23.53 -11.97 -28.05
N HIS A 85 22.54 -11.98 -27.16
CA HIS A 85 21.96 -13.23 -26.66
C HIS A 85 20.44 -13.35 -26.87
N ARG A 86 19.78 -12.33 -27.44
CA ARG A 86 18.31 -12.30 -27.62
C ARG A 86 17.53 -12.56 -26.32
N ASP A 87 18.09 -12.15 -25.20
CA ASP A 87 17.52 -12.45 -23.89
C ASP A 87 16.25 -11.62 -23.61
N PRO A 88 15.06 -12.25 -23.46
CA PRO A 88 13.81 -11.52 -23.25
C PRO A 88 13.80 -10.69 -21.96
N ARG A 89 14.60 -11.05 -20.95
CA ARG A 89 14.70 -10.31 -19.67
C ARG A 89 15.25 -8.89 -19.88
N ALA A 90 16.14 -8.72 -20.86
CA ALA A 90 16.74 -7.43 -21.20
C ALA A 90 15.69 -6.40 -21.67
N ARG A 91 14.66 -6.87 -22.40
CA ARG A 91 13.60 -6.01 -22.94
C ARG A 91 12.65 -5.53 -21.84
N ALA A 92 12.32 -6.40 -20.89
CA ALA A 92 11.52 -6.05 -19.73
C ALA A 92 12.23 -5.02 -18.85
N LEU A 93 13.50 -5.26 -18.51
CA LEU A 93 14.31 -4.36 -17.68
C LEU A 93 14.56 -3.00 -18.37
N ALA A 94 14.87 -3.00 -19.67
CA ALA A 94 15.03 -1.77 -20.45
C ALA A 94 13.74 -0.92 -20.50
N GLY A 95 12.57 -1.57 -20.57
CA GLY A 95 11.28 -0.90 -20.49
C GLY A 95 11.08 -0.17 -19.15
N GLN A 96 11.44 -0.82 -18.04
CA GLN A 96 11.36 -0.26 -16.69
C GLN A 96 12.36 0.90 -16.50
N ILE A 97 13.59 0.77 -16.99
CA ILE A 97 14.60 1.83 -16.94
C ILE A 97 14.11 3.09 -17.68
N ARG A 98 13.50 2.90 -18.86
CA ARG A 98 12.99 4.00 -19.68
C ARG A 98 11.82 4.73 -19.01
N ALA A 99 10.94 4.01 -18.31
CA ALA A 99 9.86 4.60 -17.54
C ALA A 99 10.34 5.50 -16.38
N ARG A 100 11.55 5.26 -15.84
CA ARG A 100 12.16 6.09 -14.78
C ARG A 100 12.86 7.35 -15.28
N LYS A 101 13.26 7.40 -16.56
CA LYS A 101 14.08 8.49 -17.13
C LYS A 101 13.27 9.68 -17.66
N GLU A 102 11.95 9.58 -17.74
CA GLU A 102 11.10 10.72 -18.11
C GLU A 102 10.59 11.42 -16.83
N PRO A 103 11.20 12.54 -16.40
CA PRO A 103 10.50 13.45 -15.52
C PRO A 103 9.32 14.05 -16.29
N VAL A 104 8.10 13.83 -15.81
CA VAL A 104 6.94 14.61 -16.22
C VAL A 104 7.08 15.98 -15.58
N ALA A 105 7.79 16.86 -16.29
CA ALA A 105 7.70 18.29 -16.10
C ALA A 105 7.30 18.87 -17.45
N GLU A 106 6.02 19.18 -17.65
CA GLU A 106 5.64 20.18 -18.64
C GLU A 106 6.00 21.55 -18.04
N PRO A 107 6.99 22.28 -18.58
CA PRO A 107 7.15 23.67 -18.21
C PRO A 107 5.95 24.44 -18.76
N ALA A 108 5.29 25.19 -17.87
CA ALA A 108 4.25 26.13 -18.24
C ALA A 108 4.70 26.99 -19.43
N ALA A 109 3.91 26.99 -20.49
CA ALA A 109 4.21 27.73 -21.71
C ALA A 109 4.22 29.24 -21.42
N ALA A 110 5.42 29.82 -21.31
CA ALA A 110 5.59 31.27 -21.39
C ALA A 110 5.26 31.75 -22.82
N PRO A 111 4.59 32.92 -22.98
CA PRO A 111 4.21 33.41 -24.29
C PRO A 111 5.45 33.70 -25.15
N SER A 112 5.45 33.20 -26.38
CA SER A 112 6.57 33.33 -27.31
C SER A 112 6.76 34.80 -27.75
N PRO A 113 8.00 35.34 -27.76
CA PRO A 113 8.25 36.68 -28.28
C PRO A 113 8.13 36.71 -29.82
N PRO A 114 7.75 37.86 -30.42
CA PRO A 114 7.44 37.97 -31.84
C PRO A 114 8.63 37.60 -32.75
N ARG A 115 8.31 37.00 -33.90
CA ARG A 115 9.24 36.38 -34.87
C ARG A 115 10.46 37.23 -35.27
N ARG A 116 10.42 38.56 -35.15
CA ARG A 116 11.56 39.46 -35.45
C ARG A 116 12.69 39.35 -34.40
N VAL A 117 12.37 39.17 -33.12
CA VAL A 117 13.37 39.09 -32.04
C VAL A 117 14.15 37.77 -32.11
N ARG A 118 13.48 36.66 -32.49
CA ARG A 118 14.13 35.35 -32.69
C ARG A 118 15.16 35.34 -33.82
N ARG A 119 14.99 36.16 -34.87
CA ARG A 119 15.96 36.24 -35.98
C ARG A 119 17.21 37.03 -35.60
N LEU A 120 17.06 38.09 -34.80
CA LEU A 120 18.18 38.89 -34.28
C LEU A 120 19.04 38.10 -33.30
N LEU A 121 18.42 37.38 -32.36
CA LEU A 121 19.15 36.54 -31.39
C LEU A 121 19.93 35.40 -32.05
N ARG A 122 19.37 34.78 -33.11
CA ARG A 122 20.07 33.72 -33.86
C ARG A 122 21.27 34.25 -34.65
N ARG A 123 21.21 35.48 -35.17
CA ARG A 123 22.35 36.11 -35.86
C ARG A 123 23.46 36.50 -34.88
N ALA A 124 23.11 37.01 -33.70
CA ALA A 124 24.08 37.33 -32.66
C ALA A 124 24.81 36.08 -32.13
N ALA A 125 24.08 34.98 -31.91
CA ALA A 125 24.66 33.72 -31.45
C ALA A 125 25.63 33.09 -32.48
N ALA A 126 25.31 33.20 -33.78
CA ALA A 126 26.19 32.69 -34.84
C ALA A 126 27.51 33.48 -34.93
N VAL A 127 27.48 34.79 -34.76
CA VAL A 127 28.69 35.64 -34.77
C VAL A 127 29.58 35.35 -33.56
N LEU A 128 28.99 35.17 -32.37
CA LEU A 128 29.71 34.78 -31.15
C LEU A 128 30.40 33.42 -31.26
N ALA A 129 29.74 32.44 -31.89
CA ALA A 129 30.32 31.12 -32.12
C ALA A 129 31.54 31.17 -33.06
N ILE A 130 31.49 31.99 -34.11
CA ILE A 130 32.60 32.15 -35.06
C ILE A 130 33.80 32.83 -34.39
N LEU A 131 33.57 33.85 -33.56
CA LEU A 131 34.63 34.53 -32.80
C LEU A 131 35.29 33.59 -31.76
N ALA A 132 34.52 32.74 -31.09
CA ALA A 132 35.05 31.77 -30.14
C ALA A 132 35.92 30.69 -30.81
N LEU A 133 35.52 30.23 -32.00
CA LEU A 133 36.32 29.29 -32.81
C LEU A 133 37.63 29.91 -33.28
N GLY A 134 37.61 31.17 -33.72
CA GLY A 134 38.83 31.90 -34.11
C GLY A 134 39.81 32.07 -32.95
N ALA A 135 39.32 32.41 -31.75
CA ALA A 135 40.14 32.56 -30.56
C ALA A 135 40.77 31.23 -30.09
N GLY A 136 40.02 30.12 -30.18
CA GLY A 136 40.52 28.78 -29.81
C GLY A 136 41.66 28.29 -30.72
N VAL A 137 41.57 28.54 -32.03
CA VAL A 137 42.63 28.18 -32.99
C VAL A 137 43.89 29.00 -32.77
N LEU A 138 43.75 30.29 -32.46
CA LEU A 138 44.89 31.17 -32.16
C LEU A 138 45.60 30.76 -30.86
N LEU A 139 44.84 30.37 -29.83
CA LEU A 139 45.39 29.90 -28.55
C LEU A 139 46.15 28.58 -28.71
N PHE A 140 45.63 27.65 -29.52
CA PHE A 140 46.30 26.38 -29.79
C PHE A 140 47.60 26.58 -30.59
N ALA A 141 47.60 27.49 -31.57
CA ALA A 141 48.79 27.81 -32.36
C ALA A 141 49.88 28.50 -31.54
N LEU A 142 49.51 29.40 -30.61
CA LEU A 142 50.46 30.17 -29.82
C LEU A 142 50.98 29.44 -28.58
N LEU A 143 50.16 28.59 -27.94
CA LEU A 143 50.49 27.97 -26.65
C LEU A 143 50.54 26.43 -26.69
N GLY A 144 49.67 25.80 -27.47
CA GLY A 144 49.57 24.33 -27.53
C GLY A 144 50.67 23.70 -28.40
N TYR A 145 50.95 24.31 -29.55
CA TYR A 145 51.89 23.76 -30.53
C TYR A 145 53.36 23.74 -30.06
N PRO A 146 53.91 24.79 -29.40
CA PRO A 146 55.28 24.75 -28.86
C PRO A 146 55.43 23.75 -27.71
N PHE A 147 54.39 23.58 -26.88
CA PHE A 147 54.38 22.67 -25.74
C PHE A 147 54.38 21.20 -26.19
N LEU A 148 53.57 20.85 -27.19
CA LEU A 148 53.56 19.51 -27.78
C LEU A 148 54.88 19.13 -28.45
N ARG A 149 55.57 20.11 -29.06
CA ARG A 149 56.88 19.91 -29.67
C ARG A 149 57.98 19.68 -28.63
N HIS A 150 57.98 20.46 -27.54
CA HIS A 150 58.89 20.28 -26.42
C HIS A 150 58.67 18.94 -25.68
N TRP A 151 57.42 18.48 -25.61
CA TRP A 151 57.06 17.24 -24.93
C TRP A 151 57.44 15.98 -25.72
N GLN A 152 57.50 16.05 -27.05
CA GLN A 152 58.00 14.96 -27.90
C GLN A 152 59.54 14.84 -27.88
N GLU A 153 60.27 15.92 -27.56
CA GLU A 153 61.74 15.93 -27.49
C GLU A 153 62.29 15.31 -26.19
N MET A 154 61.48 15.18 -25.12
CA MET A 154 61.91 14.68 -23.80
C MET A 154 61.58 13.20 -23.55
N GLY A 155 61.92 12.29 -24.47
CA GLY A 155 61.54 10.87 -24.40
C GLY A 155 61.68 10.15 -23.04
N ALA A 156 60.57 9.52 -22.62
CA ALA A 156 60.40 8.41 -21.64
C ALA A 156 60.47 8.73 -20.12
N PRO A 157 60.07 7.82 -19.18
CA PRO A 157 59.01 6.79 -19.13
C PRO A 157 58.22 6.73 -17.78
N LEU A 158 57.44 5.65 -17.61
CA LEU A 158 56.53 5.19 -16.54
C LEU A 158 57.06 5.01 -15.09
N LEU A 159 56.10 5.08 -14.16
CA LEU A 159 55.98 4.47 -12.80
C LEU A 159 56.63 5.11 -11.55
N SER A 160 55.82 5.07 -10.48
CA SER A 160 56.14 4.81 -9.06
C SER A 160 56.09 5.97 -8.04
N GLU A 161 55.40 5.62 -6.94
CA GLU A 161 55.64 5.93 -5.52
C GLU A 161 55.49 7.36 -4.94
N SER A 162 54.75 7.42 -3.84
CA SER A 162 54.60 8.55 -2.92
C SER A 162 55.87 8.80 -2.10
N PRO A 163 56.03 9.99 -1.49
CA PRO A 163 55.99 10.03 -0.03
C PRO A 163 55.34 11.29 0.59
N ALA A 164 55.08 11.18 1.90
CA ALA A 164 54.52 12.16 2.83
C ALA A 164 55.57 13.18 3.37
N VAL A 165 55.18 13.96 4.41
CA VAL A 165 55.93 14.90 5.31
C VAL A 165 55.60 16.39 4.99
N SER A 166 55.29 17.33 5.90
CA SER A 166 54.99 17.40 7.35
C SER A 166 54.38 18.78 7.69
N LEU A 167 53.75 18.87 8.87
CA LEU A 167 53.16 20.06 9.51
C LEU A 167 54.18 21.16 9.87
N PRO A 168 53.69 22.39 10.16
CA PRO A 168 53.96 22.97 11.49
C PRO A 168 52.71 23.54 12.18
N VAL A 169 52.93 23.92 13.44
CA VAL A 169 52.01 23.94 14.59
C VAL A 169 52.02 25.34 15.25
N LEU A 170 50.82 25.83 15.63
CA LEU A 170 50.44 26.74 16.77
C LEU A 170 50.94 28.22 16.80
N PRO A 171 50.23 29.19 17.46
CA PRO A 171 49.77 29.11 18.86
C PRO A 171 48.38 29.67 19.23
N ALA A 172 48.04 29.40 20.49
CA ALA A 172 46.81 29.66 21.23
C ALA A 172 46.96 30.79 22.28
N ALA A 173 45.83 31.31 22.77
CA ALA A 173 45.50 31.87 24.11
C ALA A 173 44.33 32.87 23.95
N GLY A 174 43.36 33.11 24.85
CA GLY A 174 43.01 32.71 26.22
C GLY A 174 41.63 33.38 26.53
N GLU A 175 40.69 32.73 27.20
CA GLU A 175 40.32 32.84 28.63
C GLU A 175 39.13 33.79 29.00
N SER A 176 38.19 33.21 29.77
CA SER A 176 37.45 33.75 30.95
C SER A 176 35.94 34.14 30.88
N SER A 177 35.24 33.60 31.91
CA SER A 177 33.84 33.61 32.45
C SER A 177 33.20 34.98 32.82
N PRO A 178 32.04 35.12 33.55
CA PRO A 178 30.88 34.26 33.93
C PRO A 178 29.46 34.97 33.87
N ALA A 179 28.37 34.32 34.31
CA ALA A 179 27.01 34.87 34.63
C ALA A 179 26.92 35.40 36.12
N PRO A 180 25.77 35.77 36.80
CA PRO A 180 24.30 35.89 36.52
C PRO A 180 23.61 37.15 37.21
N PRO A 181 22.42 37.15 37.92
CA PRO A 181 20.95 37.07 37.58
C PRO A 181 20.11 38.31 38.13
N PRO A 182 18.89 38.19 38.75
CA PRO A 182 17.51 37.94 38.26
C PRO A 182 16.48 39.08 38.62
N GLU A 183 15.20 39.00 38.21
CA GLU A 183 14.09 39.68 38.93
C GLU A 183 12.66 39.14 38.62
N THR A 184 11.71 39.51 39.47
CA THR A 184 10.53 38.78 39.95
C THR A 184 9.15 39.22 39.38
N VAL A 185 8.16 38.31 39.53
CA VAL A 185 6.66 38.35 39.67
C VAL A 185 6.08 39.67 40.27
N PRO A 186 4.74 40.05 40.25
CA PRO A 186 3.52 39.23 40.10
C PRO A 186 2.19 39.84 39.53
N ASP A 187 1.17 38.96 39.44
CA ASP A 187 -0.28 39.08 39.78
C ASP A 187 -1.32 40.00 39.09
N ALA A 188 -2.51 39.38 38.84
CA ALA A 188 -3.84 39.74 39.41
C ALA A 188 -5.06 39.79 38.43
N SER A 189 -6.02 38.90 38.71
CA SER A 189 -7.50 39.14 38.82
C SER A 189 -8.39 39.29 37.56
N PRO A 190 -9.75 39.21 37.66
CA PRO A 190 -10.59 38.23 38.38
C PRO A 190 -11.90 37.80 37.64
N SER A 191 -12.57 36.77 38.18
CA SER A 191 -14.02 36.45 38.29
C SER A 191 -15.10 37.06 37.37
N LEU A 192 -16.04 36.21 36.91
CA LEU A 192 -17.54 36.31 36.87
C LEU A 192 -18.06 35.27 35.84
N GLY A 193 -19.12 34.46 36.02
CA GLY A 193 -20.15 34.37 37.05
C GLY A 193 -21.00 33.09 36.92
N ARG A 194 -21.93 32.96 37.87
CA ARG A 194 -23.03 31.98 38.11
C ARG A 194 -23.81 31.61 36.82
N GLY A 195 -24.56 30.53 36.66
CA GLY A 195 -25.26 29.50 37.47
C GLY A 195 -25.95 28.55 36.46
N VAL A 196 -26.42 27.33 36.76
CA VAL A 196 -27.69 26.97 37.41
C VAL A 196 -27.76 25.43 37.54
N ILE A 197 -27.94 24.98 38.78
CA ILE A 197 -28.79 23.93 39.38
C ILE A 197 -29.47 22.84 38.49
N ALA A 198 -29.20 21.58 38.89
CA ALA A 198 -30.05 20.38 39.05
C ALA A 198 -30.87 19.77 37.89
N LEU A 199 -30.72 18.45 37.68
CA LEU A 199 -31.69 17.46 38.20
C LEU A 199 -31.10 16.03 38.22
N LEU A 200 -31.51 15.29 39.24
CA LEU A 200 -31.12 13.92 39.58
C LEU A 200 -32.02 12.86 38.92
N ASP A 201 -31.48 11.63 38.96
CA ASP A 201 -32.16 10.35 39.19
C ASP A 201 -32.93 9.62 38.07
N GLY A 202 -32.48 8.38 37.86
CA GLY A 202 -33.19 7.34 37.12
C GLY A 202 -32.54 5.97 37.34
N LYS A 203 -32.72 5.39 38.54
CA LYS A 203 -32.49 3.96 38.84
C LYS A 203 -33.37 3.05 37.97
N ALA A 204 -32.85 1.89 37.56
CA ALA A 204 -33.56 0.59 37.48
C ALA A 204 -32.67 -0.47 36.76
N THR A 205 -32.01 -1.39 37.49
CA THR A 205 -32.42 -2.78 37.82
C THR A 205 -32.22 -3.83 36.72
N ALA A 206 -31.42 -4.85 37.05
CA ALA A 206 -31.17 -6.09 36.30
C ALA A 206 -32.21 -7.19 36.58
N PRO A 207 -32.27 -8.23 35.73
CA PRO A 207 -32.43 -9.63 36.17
C PRO A 207 -31.40 -10.55 35.48
N SER A 208 -30.58 -11.33 36.18
CA SER A 208 -30.79 -12.64 36.86
C SER A 208 -30.86 -13.86 35.93
N ASP A 209 -29.97 -14.80 36.20
CA ASP A 209 -29.60 -16.01 35.46
C ASP A 209 -30.69 -17.07 35.28
N GLY A 210 -30.51 -17.89 34.23
CA GLY A 210 -31.18 -19.17 34.02
C GLY A 210 -30.48 -19.94 32.89
N ALA A 211 -29.49 -20.77 33.25
CA ALA A 211 -28.72 -21.60 32.33
C ALA A 211 -29.40 -22.96 32.09
N GLU A 212 -29.56 -23.34 30.83
CA GLU A 212 -29.77 -24.73 30.39
C GLU A 212 -28.74 -25.08 29.30
N GLU A 213 -28.07 -26.22 29.47
CA GLU A 213 -27.05 -26.77 28.56
C GLU A 213 -27.60 -27.05 27.15
N LYS A 214 -26.87 -26.64 26.10
CA LYS A 214 -27.14 -27.05 24.71
C LYS A 214 -25.93 -27.73 24.05
N LYS A 215 -26.25 -28.84 23.38
CA LYS A 215 -25.37 -29.72 22.58
C LYS A 215 -24.80 -29.04 21.32
N PRO A 216 -23.65 -29.50 20.78
CA PRO A 216 -22.97 -28.84 19.67
C PRO A 216 -23.69 -29.08 18.34
N GLY A 217 -24.18 -28.01 17.70
CA GLY A 217 -24.81 -28.10 16.37
C GLY A 217 -25.61 -26.89 15.87
N GLU A 218 -25.97 -25.93 16.72
CA GLU A 218 -26.79 -24.78 16.32
C GLU A 218 -26.03 -23.45 16.40
N TRP A 219 -25.24 -23.13 15.36
CA TRP A 219 -24.58 -21.83 15.18
C TRP A 219 -25.22 -21.01 14.05
N LYS A 220 -26.55 -21.07 13.89
CA LYS A 220 -27.23 -20.42 12.73
C LYS A 220 -27.96 -19.10 13.00
N GLU A 221 -28.17 -18.67 14.26
CA GLU A 221 -28.98 -17.46 14.51
C GLU A 221 -28.25 -16.30 15.23
N GLY A 222 -27.07 -16.52 15.83
CA GLY A 222 -26.35 -15.47 16.58
C GLY A 222 -25.74 -14.36 15.71
N LEU A 223 -25.30 -14.69 14.49
CA LEU A 223 -24.56 -13.75 13.62
C LEU A 223 -25.46 -12.63 13.05
N LEU A 224 -26.73 -12.96 12.74
CA LEU A 224 -27.72 -12.01 12.24
C LEU A 224 -28.36 -11.17 13.35
N GLY A 225 -28.51 -11.76 14.54
CA GLY A 225 -28.96 -11.05 15.74
C GLY A 225 -28.01 -9.93 16.14
N GLY A 226 -26.70 -10.18 16.11
CA GLY A 226 -25.66 -9.19 16.41
C GLY A 226 -25.63 -8.02 15.41
N LEU A 227 -25.73 -8.29 14.10
CA LEU A 227 -25.75 -7.25 13.06
C LEU A 227 -27.05 -6.41 13.07
N ARG A 228 -28.21 -7.04 13.29
CA ARG A 228 -29.49 -6.30 13.42
C ARG A 228 -29.62 -5.55 14.74
N ALA A 229 -29.05 -6.07 15.84
CA ALA A 229 -29.03 -5.39 17.13
C ALA A 229 -28.04 -4.21 17.15
N ALA A 230 -26.90 -4.35 16.47
CA ALA A 230 -25.96 -3.25 16.24
C ALA A 230 -26.58 -2.12 15.38
N MET A 231 -27.44 -2.47 14.42
CA MET A 231 -28.18 -1.49 13.60
C MET A 231 -29.34 -0.78 14.34
N LYS A 232 -29.90 -1.39 15.40
CA LYS A 232 -31.09 -0.83 16.10
C LYS A 232 -30.78 0.05 17.31
N ARG A 233 -29.51 0.18 17.73
CA ARG A 233 -29.13 0.92 18.94
C ARG A 233 -28.18 2.09 18.68
N SER A 234 -28.39 2.81 17.57
CA SER A 234 -27.89 4.18 17.44
C SER A 234 -29.04 5.15 17.78
N PRO A 235 -28.92 6.00 18.81
CA PRO A 235 -30.01 6.88 19.24
C PRO A 235 -30.05 8.13 18.35
N ALA A 236 -30.59 7.97 17.15
CA ALA A 236 -31.31 8.94 16.34
C ALA A 236 -31.72 8.17 15.08
N ALA A 237 -32.93 8.37 14.58
CA ALA A 237 -33.31 7.90 13.26
C ALA A 237 -32.47 8.66 12.21
N ALA A 238 -31.20 8.30 12.05
CA ALA A 238 -30.40 8.74 10.94
C ALA A 238 -31.06 8.18 9.69
N ALA A 239 -31.53 9.07 8.82
CA ALA A 239 -32.02 8.68 7.51
C ALA A 239 -30.99 7.75 6.86
N GLU A 240 -31.46 6.63 6.31
CA GLU A 240 -30.58 5.67 5.65
C GLU A 240 -29.72 6.38 4.59
N HIS A 241 -28.41 6.10 4.56
CA HIS A 241 -27.48 6.75 3.64
C HIS A 241 -28.00 6.63 2.18
N PRO A 242 -28.03 7.72 1.38
CA PRO A 242 -28.65 7.71 0.05
C PRO A 242 -28.15 6.59 -0.86
N ALA A 243 -26.84 6.31 -0.85
CA ALA A 243 -26.24 5.20 -1.60
C ALA A 243 -26.84 3.82 -1.23
N MET A 244 -27.22 3.61 0.04
CA MET A 244 -27.88 2.38 0.48
C MET A 244 -29.35 2.32 0.05
N VAL A 245 -30.06 3.45 0.10
CA VAL A 245 -31.44 3.56 -0.40
C VAL A 245 -31.49 3.20 -1.87
N GLU A 246 -30.62 3.80 -2.68
CA GLU A 246 -30.50 3.51 -4.10
C GLU A 246 -30.07 2.06 -4.36
N TRP A 247 -29.08 1.57 -3.62
CA TRP A 247 -28.64 0.18 -3.72
C TRP A 247 -29.80 -0.79 -3.51
N ARG A 248 -30.59 -0.58 -2.45
CA ARG A 248 -31.78 -1.38 -2.16
C ARG A 248 -32.83 -1.26 -3.25
N ALA A 249 -33.05 -0.06 -3.79
CA ALA A 249 -33.99 0.13 -4.89
C ALA A 249 -33.55 -0.66 -6.14
N ARG A 250 -32.26 -0.62 -6.50
CA ARG A 250 -31.69 -1.35 -7.65
C ARG A 250 -31.69 -2.87 -7.45
N THR A 251 -31.40 -3.33 -6.24
CA THR A 251 -31.34 -4.76 -5.90
C THR A 251 -32.69 -5.37 -5.53
N LYS A 252 -33.74 -4.55 -5.37
CA LYS A 252 -35.09 -5.02 -5.03
C LYS A 252 -35.58 -6.03 -6.06
N GLY A 253 -35.84 -7.26 -5.62
CA GLY A 253 -36.30 -8.34 -6.49
C GLY A 253 -35.20 -8.99 -7.34
N MET A 254 -33.94 -8.56 -7.24
CA MET A 254 -32.82 -9.29 -7.82
C MET A 254 -32.52 -10.51 -6.97
N THR A 255 -32.62 -11.70 -7.58
CA THR A 255 -32.06 -12.92 -7.00
C THR A 255 -30.68 -13.13 -7.62
N PRO A 256 -29.59 -13.12 -6.85
CA PRO A 256 -28.26 -13.35 -7.40
C PRO A 256 -28.21 -14.74 -8.03
N ALA A 257 -27.78 -14.83 -9.29
CA ALA A 257 -27.45 -16.11 -9.88
C ALA A 257 -26.30 -16.77 -9.09
N PRO A 258 -26.31 -18.10 -8.93
CA PRO A 258 -25.23 -18.79 -8.24
C PRO A 258 -23.92 -18.58 -8.98
N MET A 259 -22.81 -18.57 -8.24
CA MET A 259 -21.49 -18.49 -8.84
C MET A 259 -21.24 -19.70 -9.74
N PRO A 260 -20.55 -19.52 -10.89
CA PRO A 260 -20.15 -20.65 -11.73
C PRO A 260 -19.29 -21.65 -10.93
N GLN A 261 -19.69 -22.93 -10.98
CA GLN A 261 -18.96 -24.01 -10.34
C GLN A 261 -17.70 -24.36 -11.13
N GLY A 262 -16.61 -24.64 -10.42
CA GLY A 262 -15.34 -25.08 -11.02
C GLY A 262 -14.62 -24.01 -11.86
N PRO A 263 -13.55 -24.38 -12.58
CA PRO A 263 -12.79 -23.45 -13.42
C PRO A 263 -13.64 -22.79 -14.52
N VAL A 264 -13.47 -21.48 -14.76
CA VAL A 264 -14.08 -20.72 -15.87
C VAL A 264 -13.00 -20.09 -16.76
N ALA A 265 -13.32 -19.75 -18.02
CA ALA A 265 -12.30 -19.32 -18.98
C ALA A 265 -11.78 -17.89 -18.76
N SER A 266 -12.54 -17.04 -18.07
CA SER A 266 -12.14 -15.65 -17.82
C SER A 266 -12.81 -15.06 -16.57
N VAL A 267 -12.32 -13.89 -16.13
CA VAL A 267 -12.98 -13.10 -15.09
C VAL A 267 -14.38 -12.65 -15.52
N VAL A 268 -14.65 -12.51 -16.82
CA VAL A 268 -15.99 -12.13 -17.32
C VAL A 268 -16.97 -13.27 -17.11
N GLU A 269 -16.56 -14.49 -17.42
CA GLU A 269 -17.37 -15.69 -17.20
C GLU A 269 -17.62 -15.97 -15.72
N LEU A 270 -16.71 -15.52 -14.84
CA LEU A 270 -16.86 -15.62 -13.40
C LEU A 270 -18.04 -14.78 -12.85
N GLN A 271 -18.51 -13.77 -13.60
CA GLN A 271 -19.60 -12.91 -13.15
C GLN A 271 -20.97 -13.56 -13.40
N PRO A 272 -21.71 -13.94 -12.34
CA PRO A 272 -22.96 -14.69 -12.49
C PRO A 272 -24.11 -13.83 -13.01
N ASN A 273 -24.09 -12.52 -12.71
CA ASN A 273 -25.20 -11.61 -13.00
C ASN A 273 -24.92 -10.65 -14.18
N ARG A 274 -23.84 -10.88 -14.96
CA ARG A 274 -23.48 -9.98 -16.06
C ARG A 274 -24.61 -9.86 -17.08
N ARG A 275 -24.76 -8.69 -17.68
CA ARG A 275 -25.72 -8.43 -18.78
C ARG A 275 -24.98 -7.86 -19.97
N ALA A 276 -25.44 -8.20 -21.17
CA ALA A 276 -24.85 -7.71 -22.41
C ALA A 276 -25.93 -7.09 -23.31
N GLU A 277 -25.60 -5.96 -23.91
CA GLU A 277 -26.33 -5.35 -25.01
C GLU A 277 -25.46 -5.47 -26.28
N THR A 278 -26.06 -5.68 -27.46
CA THR A 278 -25.30 -5.88 -28.70
C THR A 278 -25.94 -5.13 -29.86
N LEU A 279 -25.12 -4.47 -30.66
CA LEU A 279 -25.44 -3.96 -31.99
C LEU A 279 -24.62 -4.69 -33.04
N GLU A 280 -25.24 -5.00 -34.18
CA GLU A 280 -24.60 -5.65 -35.34
C GLU A 280 -25.05 -4.96 -36.64
N ASN A 281 -24.22 -5.05 -37.68
CA ASN A 281 -24.60 -4.65 -39.04
C ASN A 281 -24.58 -5.86 -40.00
N ALA A 282 -25.10 -5.68 -41.22
CA ALA A 282 -25.13 -6.74 -42.23
C ALA A 282 -23.72 -7.18 -42.70
N GLY A 283 -22.70 -6.34 -42.50
CA GLY A 283 -21.29 -6.64 -42.77
C GLY A 283 -20.61 -7.54 -41.74
N GLY A 284 -21.31 -7.89 -40.64
CA GLY A 284 -20.77 -8.71 -39.57
C GLY A 284 -19.92 -7.95 -38.55
N ASP A 285 -19.93 -6.61 -38.59
CA ASP A 285 -19.38 -5.79 -37.52
C ASP A 285 -20.31 -5.80 -36.32
N ARG A 286 -19.71 -5.70 -35.13
CA ARG A 286 -20.43 -5.84 -33.86
C ARG A 286 -19.89 -4.89 -32.80
N ALA A 287 -20.77 -4.35 -31.96
CA ALA A 287 -20.43 -3.72 -30.69
C ALA A 287 -21.24 -4.40 -29.57
N THR A 288 -20.59 -4.82 -28.49
CA THR A 288 -21.21 -5.46 -27.32
C THR A 288 -20.82 -4.70 -26.07
N LEU A 289 -21.80 -4.22 -25.31
CA LEU A 289 -21.59 -3.60 -24.01
C LEU A 289 -21.97 -4.60 -22.93
N VAL A 290 -20.99 -5.04 -22.15
CA VAL A 290 -21.17 -6.00 -21.06
C VAL A 290 -21.09 -5.27 -19.73
N ASN A 291 -22.20 -5.20 -19.00
CA ASN A 291 -22.22 -4.78 -17.59
C ASN A 291 -21.80 -5.97 -16.72
N LEU A 292 -20.68 -5.84 -16.01
CA LEU A 292 -20.11 -6.92 -15.21
C LEU A 292 -20.90 -7.20 -13.93
N ASN A 293 -21.62 -6.21 -13.40
CA ASN A 293 -22.52 -6.37 -12.26
C ASN A 293 -23.63 -5.30 -12.32
N PRO A 294 -24.83 -5.63 -12.84
CA PRO A 294 -25.92 -4.68 -13.00
C PRO A 294 -26.45 -4.07 -11.71
N ALA A 295 -26.26 -4.72 -10.56
CA ALA A 295 -26.65 -4.12 -9.29
C ALA A 295 -25.82 -2.85 -9.00
N ILE A 296 -24.50 -2.90 -9.28
CA ILE A 296 -23.56 -1.78 -9.09
C ILE A 296 -23.55 -0.84 -10.29
N GLY A 297 -23.47 -1.41 -11.50
CA GLY A 297 -23.36 -0.65 -12.74
C GLY A 297 -22.10 0.22 -12.84
N ALA A 298 -21.04 -0.12 -12.11
CA ALA A 298 -19.79 0.65 -12.16
C ALA A 298 -18.92 0.23 -13.34
N TRP A 299 -18.70 -1.07 -13.54
CA TRP A 299 -17.75 -1.57 -14.53
C TRP A 299 -18.43 -2.23 -15.73
N HIS A 300 -18.04 -1.77 -16.91
CA HIS A 300 -18.52 -2.28 -18.19
C HIS A 300 -17.36 -2.62 -19.12
N LEU A 301 -17.54 -3.63 -19.97
CA LEU A 301 -16.64 -3.93 -21.06
C LEU A 301 -17.33 -3.60 -22.38
N LEU A 302 -16.73 -2.74 -23.18
CA LEU A 302 -17.18 -2.46 -24.53
C LEU A 302 -16.30 -3.24 -25.51
N GLU A 303 -16.86 -4.31 -26.06
CA GLU A 303 -16.22 -5.16 -27.06
C GLU A 303 -16.67 -4.73 -28.45
N THR A 304 -15.73 -4.37 -29.31
CA THR A 304 -16.00 -4.02 -30.71
C THR A 304 -15.30 -4.99 -31.64
N ARG A 305 -15.96 -5.32 -32.76
CA ARG A 305 -15.38 -6.02 -33.90
C ARG A 305 -15.74 -5.22 -35.14
N PHE A 306 -14.83 -4.36 -35.58
CA PHE A 306 -15.03 -3.46 -36.72
C PHE A 306 -14.02 -3.76 -37.82
N GLY A 307 -14.47 -3.97 -39.06
CA GLY A 307 -13.62 -4.35 -40.19
C GLY A 307 -12.79 -5.60 -39.89
N GLY A 308 -13.32 -6.53 -39.10
CA GLY A 308 -12.60 -7.73 -38.63
C GLY A 308 -11.61 -7.53 -37.49
N LYS A 309 -11.41 -6.30 -36.98
CA LYS A 309 -10.52 -6.02 -35.85
C LYS A 309 -11.31 -5.98 -34.53
N THR A 310 -10.90 -6.82 -33.58
CA THR A 310 -11.49 -6.84 -32.24
C THR A 310 -10.77 -5.87 -31.29
N SER A 311 -11.52 -5.18 -30.44
CA SER A 311 -11.01 -4.36 -29.33
C SER A 311 -11.92 -4.52 -28.11
N VAL A 312 -11.36 -4.48 -26.91
CA VAL A 312 -12.12 -4.51 -25.65
C VAL A 312 -11.68 -3.34 -24.78
N LEU A 313 -12.65 -2.50 -24.40
CA LEU A 313 -12.43 -1.30 -23.60
C LEU A 313 -13.06 -1.50 -22.22
N HIS A 314 -12.31 -1.22 -21.15
CA HIS A 314 -12.85 -1.28 -19.79
C HIS A 314 -13.32 0.11 -19.37
N LEU A 315 -14.63 0.27 -19.20
CA LEU A 315 -15.28 1.52 -18.84
C LEU A 315 -15.70 1.49 -17.37
N GLU A 316 -15.41 2.57 -16.65
CA GLU A 316 -15.91 2.81 -15.30
C GLU A 316 -16.84 4.02 -15.29
N LEU A 317 -18.08 3.78 -14.84
CA LEU A 317 -19.08 4.80 -14.60
C LEU A 317 -19.07 5.11 -13.09
N PHE A 318 -19.07 6.39 -12.78
CA PHE A 318 -18.99 6.87 -11.40
C PHE A 318 -20.11 7.86 -11.10
N PRO A 319 -20.50 8.04 -9.84
CA PRO A 319 -21.54 8.99 -9.47
C PRO A 319 -21.04 10.42 -9.68
N LEU A 320 -21.80 11.24 -10.43
CA LEU A 320 -21.45 12.63 -10.71
C LEU A 320 -21.59 13.55 -9.48
N GLU A 321 -22.46 13.19 -8.55
CA GLU A 321 -22.58 13.86 -7.26
C GLU A 321 -22.28 12.87 -6.12
N ALA A 322 -21.39 13.29 -5.22
CA ALA A 322 -20.97 12.56 -4.03
C ALA A 322 -22.13 12.09 -3.12
N SER A 323 -23.24 12.82 -3.13
CA SER A 323 -24.39 12.65 -2.23
C SER A 323 -25.50 11.78 -2.82
N LEU A 324 -25.64 11.70 -4.15
CA LEU A 324 -26.81 11.06 -4.77
C LEU A 324 -26.61 9.59 -5.13
N GLY A 325 -25.36 9.09 -5.18
CA GLY A 325 -25.07 7.68 -5.55
C GLY A 325 -25.40 7.29 -6.99
N GLN A 326 -26.18 8.11 -7.71
CA GLN A 326 -26.68 7.81 -9.03
C GLN A 326 -25.57 7.79 -10.06
N ARG A 327 -25.29 6.58 -10.54
CA ARG A 327 -24.47 6.35 -11.73
C ARG A 327 -25.33 6.46 -13.00
N PRO A 328 -24.79 7.05 -14.07
CA PRO A 328 -25.45 7.00 -15.37
C PRO A 328 -25.66 5.54 -15.81
N THR A 329 -26.78 5.29 -16.50
CA THR A 329 -27.07 3.99 -17.10
C THR A 329 -26.69 4.03 -18.57
N PRO A 330 -25.74 3.19 -19.03
CA PRO A 330 -25.30 3.22 -20.43
C PRO A 330 -26.14 2.28 -21.30
N HIS A 331 -26.45 2.74 -22.51
CA HIS A 331 -27.07 1.98 -23.59
C HIS A 331 -26.28 2.16 -24.89
N LEU A 332 -26.32 1.15 -25.77
CA LEU A 332 -25.71 1.28 -27.09
C LEU A 332 -26.63 2.06 -28.03
N TRP A 333 -26.03 2.92 -28.86
CA TRP A 333 -26.69 3.51 -30.03
C TRP A 333 -25.77 3.44 -31.24
N SER A 334 -26.29 3.77 -32.42
CA SER A 334 -25.61 3.56 -33.71
C SER A 334 -24.18 4.10 -33.79
N GLY A 335 -23.87 5.18 -33.06
CA GLY A 335 -22.54 5.80 -32.98
C GLY A 335 -21.78 5.68 -31.66
N GLY A 336 -22.32 5.04 -30.62
CA GLY A 336 -21.62 4.99 -29.33
C GLY A 336 -22.47 4.63 -28.12
N LEU A 337 -22.33 5.41 -27.06
CA LEU A 337 -23.10 5.26 -25.81
C LEU A 337 -24.14 6.38 -25.66
N GLU A 338 -25.35 5.99 -25.28
CA GLU A 338 -26.39 6.86 -24.74
C GLU A 338 -26.36 6.67 -23.22
N LEU A 339 -26.10 7.74 -22.47
CA LEU A 339 -26.09 7.72 -21.01
C LEU A 339 -27.39 8.33 -20.52
N GLU A 340 -28.13 7.58 -19.70
CA GLU A 340 -29.31 8.04 -19.00
C GLU A 340 -28.94 8.40 -17.55
N LEU A 341 -29.21 9.64 -17.14
CA LEU A 341 -29.02 10.13 -15.78
C LEU A 341 -30.15 11.10 -15.43
N LEU A 342 -30.81 10.90 -14.28
CA LEU A 342 -31.91 11.75 -13.81
C LEU A 342 -33.06 11.91 -14.84
N GLY A 343 -33.27 10.90 -15.69
CA GLY A 343 -34.27 10.94 -16.77
C GLY A 343 -33.83 11.73 -18.01
N GLU A 344 -32.66 12.35 -17.99
CA GLU A 344 -32.03 12.96 -19.14
C GLU A 344 -31.17 11.94 -19.87
N ARG A 345 -31.17 12.01 -21.21
CA ARG A 345 -30.38 11.14 -22.07
C ARG A 345 -29.40 11.96 -22.89
N LYS A 346 -28.14 11.54 -22.88
CA LYS A 346 -27.09 12.20 -23.64
C LYS A 346 -26.26 11.19 -24.42
N ARG A 347 -26.04 11.47 -25.70
CA ARG A 347 -25.32 10.58 -26.62
C ARG A 347 -23.88 11.03 -26.80
N PHE A 348 -22.99 10.05 -26.80
CA PHE A 348 -21.56 10.21 -26.99
C PHE A 348 -21.09 9.29 -28.10
N ALA A 349 -20.45 9.89 -29.10
CA ALA A 349 -19.91 9.14 -30.23
C ALA A 349 -18.59 8.47 -29.81
N LEU A 350 -18.63 7.14 -29.68
CA LEU A 350 -17.44 6.32 -29.42
C LEU A 350 -16.91 5.68 -30.71
N TRP A 351 -17.70 5.71 -31.77
CA TRP A 351 -17.32 5.31 -33.12
C TRP A 351 -18.08 6.14 -34.15
N THR A 352 -17.76 5.96 -35.43
CA THR A 352 -18.43 6.64 -36.53
C THR A 352 -19.95 6.35 -36.50
N PRO A 353 -20.81 7.38 -36.29
CA PRO A 353 -22.26 7.19 -36.35
C PRO A 353 -22.71 6.95 -37.79
N ASP A 354 -23.89 6.34 -37.96
CA ASP A 354 -24.53 6.26 -39.28
C ASP A 354 -24.96 7.67 -39.73
N PRO A 355 -24.40 8.23 -40.82
CA PRO A 355 -24.74 9.57 -41.29
C PRO A 355 -26.17 9.66 -41.85
N ALA A 356 -26.76 8.55 -42.29
CA ALA A 356 -28.12 8.52 -42.85
C ALA A 356 -29.19 8.27 -41.78
N ASN A 357 -28.84 7.65 -40.65
CA ASN A 357 -29.79 7.31 -39.57
C ASN A 357 -29.14 7.41 -38.17
N ALA A 358 -28.60 8.58 -37.83
CA ALA A 358 -27.95 8.82 -36.54
C ALA A 358 -28.84 8.49 -35.31
N ASP A 359 -30.16 8.55 -35.48
CA ASP A 359 -31.13 8.31 -34.39
C ASP A 359 -31.69 6.88 -34.32
N ARG A 360 -31.32 5.99 -35.26
CA ARG A 360 -31.96 4.67 -35.32
C ARG A 360 -31.43 3.77 -34.18
N PRO A 361 -32.30 3.31 -33.27
CA PRO A 361 -31.90 2.36 -32.24
C PRO A 361 -31.63 0.99 -32.87
N GLY A 362 -30.66 0.26 -32.31
CA GLY A 362 -30.49 -1.16 -32.63
C GLY A 362 -29.72 -1.50 -33.91
N VAL A 363 -29.13 -0.53 -34.62
CA VAL A 363 -28.34 -0.79 -35.84
C VAL A 363 -26.98 -0.09 -35.77
N LEU A 364 -25.92 -0.84 -36.03
CA LEU A 364 -24.55 -0.30 -36.15
C LEU A 364 -24.35 0.30 -37.56
N ALA A 365 -23.56 1.36 -37.68
CA ALA A 365 -23.21 1.93 -38.99
C ALA A 365 -22.58 0.89 -39.94
N ASP A 366 -22.69 1.10 -41.26
CA ASP A 366 -22.15 0.15 -42.25
C ASP A 366 -20.62 0.02 -42.22
N THR A 367 -19.92 1.12 -41.87
CA THR A 367 -18.45 1.16 -41.79
C THR A 367 -17.99 1.83 -40.48
N PRO A 368 -18.22 1.17 -39.33
CA PRO A 368 -17.92 1.74 -38.03
C PRO A 368 -16.40 1.78 -37.81
N ALA A 369 -15.91 2.86 -37.21
CA ALA A 369 -14.52 2.97 -36.76
C ALA A 369 -14.46 3.67 -35.41
N LEU A 370 -13.58 3.21 -34.50
CA LEU A 370 -13.40 3.85 -33.19
C LEU A 370 -13.06 5.34 -33.35
N SER A 371 -13.61 6.17 -32.46
CA SER A 371 -13.36 7.61 -32.48
C SER A 371 -11.88 7.94 -32.28
N ALA A 372 -11.48 9.12 -32.74
CA ALA A 372 -10.13 9.65 -32.53
C ALA A 372 -9.81 9.79 -31.03
N GLU A 373 -10.82 10.16 -30.22
CA GLU A 373 -10.71 10.28 -28.76
C GLU A 373 -10.34 8.93 -28.11
N ILE A 374 -11.03 7.84 -28.45
CA ILE A 374 -10.69 6.51 -27.94
C ILE A 374 -9.31 6.08 -28.44
N THR A 375 -9.00 6.30 -29.71
CA THR A 375 -7.70 5.94 -30.28
C THR A 375 -6.56 6.66 -29.57
N ALA A 376 -6.72 7.95 -29.28
CA ALA A 376 -5.77 8.75 -28.52
C ALA A 376 -5.67 8.28 -27.05
N ALA A 377 -6.81 7.99 -26.40
CA ALA A 377 -6.84 7.49 -25.03
C ALA A 377 -6.07 6.16 -24.88
N LEU A 378 -6.25 5.22 -25.81
CA LEU A 378 -5.51 3.95 -25.81
C LEU A 378 -3.98 4.15 -25.90
N GLN A 379 -3.53 5.21 -26.59
CA GLN A 379 -2.11 5.54 -26.73
C GLN A 379 -1.55 6.39 -25.58
N GLY A 380 -2.40 6.92 -24.71
CA GLY A 380 -1.99 7.80 -23.61
C GLY A 380 -1.13 7.10 -22.56
N LYS A 381 -0.57 7.86 -21.62
CA LYS A 381 0.26 7.32 -20.53
C LYS A 381 -0.52 7.05 -19.25
N SER A 382 -1.62 7.78 -19.04
CA SER A 382 -2.47 7.64 -17.87
C SER A 382 -3.18 6.26 -17.88
N PRO A 383 -3.41 5.64 -16.71
CA PRO A 383 -4.28 4.49 -16.62
C PRO A 383 -5.77 4.86 -16.69
N TYR A 384 -6.12 6.12 -16.48
CA TYR A 384 -7.49 6.66 -16.59
C TYR A 384 -7.57 7.72 -17.67
N HIS A 385 -8.56 7.59 -18.55
CA HIS A 385 -8.91 8.60 -19.55
C HIS A 385 -10.36 9.00 -19.37
N VAL A 386 -10.62 10.30 -19.24
CA VAL A 386 -11.96 10.83 -19.12
C VAL A 386 -12.63 10.83 -20.50
N LEU A 387 -13.84 10.31 -20.57
CA LEU A 387 -14.71 10.27 -21.75
C LEU A 387 -16.10 10.80 -21.37
N CYS A 388 -16.92 11.04 -22.39
CA CYS A 388 -18.35 11.34 -22.24
C CYS A 388 -18.62 12.52 -21.28
N ASP A 389 -17.96 13.64 -21.51
CA ASP A 389 -18.05 14.86 -20.68
C ASP A 389 -17.82 14.62 -19.18
N GLY A 390 -16.91 13.71 -18.84
CA GLY A 390 -16.61 13.41 -17.45
C GLY A 390 -17.41 12.25 -16.88
N MET A 391 -18.42 11.70 -17.56
CA MET A 391 -19.26 10.65 -16.96
C MET A 391 -18.67 9.25 -16.99
N VAL A 392 -17.67 9.02 -17.84
CA VAL A 392 -17.08 7.70 -18.05
C VAL A 392 -15.57 7.80 -17.98
N LEU A 393 -14.94 6.87 -17.26
CA LEU A 393 -13.51 6.67 -17.28
C LEU A 393 -13.17 5.43 -18.12
N LEU A 394 -12.36 5.60 -19.15
CA LEU A 394 -11.68 4.48 -19.81
C LEU A 394 -10.46 4.07 -18.98
N ARG A 395 -10.50 2.83 -18.49
CA ARG A 395 -9.42 2.18 -17.73
C ARG A 395 -8.50 1.45 -18.70
N THR A 396 -7.22 1.80 -18.68
CA THR A 396 -6.20 1.11 -19.48
C THR A 396 -5.18 0.42 -18.59
N PRO A 397 -4.77 -0.82 -18.91
CA PRO A 397 -3.74 -1.51 -18.14
C PRO A 397 -2.41 -0.77 -18.34
N ARG A 398 -1.80 -0.34 -17.24
CA ARG A 398 -0.47 0.27 -17.20
C ARG A 398 0.38 -0.45 -16.16
N PRO A 399 1.69 -0.59 -16.37
CA PRO A 399 2.58 -1.09 -15.32
C PRO A 399 2.45 -0.22 -14.07
N GLY A 400 2.30 -0.86 -12.91
CA GLY A 400 2.30 -0.14 -11.64
C GLY A 400 3.71 0.29 -11.24
N SER A 401 3.80 1.32 -10.39
CA SER A 401 5.04 1.63 -9.68
C SER A 401 5.39 0.49 -8.73
N ALA A 402 6.70 0.22 -8.62
CA ALA A 402 7.29 -0.64 -7.61
C ALA A 402 8.50 0.08 -7.03
N SER A 403 8.74 -0.08 -5.73
CA SER A 403 9.96 0.43 -5.10
C SER A 403 11.20 -0.23 -5.72
N ALA A 404 12.36 0.44 -5.64
CA ALA A 404 13.62 -0.15 -6.11
C ALA A 404 13.92 -1.50 -5.46
N MET A 405 13.55 -1.66 -4.18
CA MET A 405 13.72 -2.89 -3.41
C MET A 405 12.76 -4.01 -3.85
N GLU A 406 11.49 -3.69 -4.15
CA GLU A 406 10.53 -4.66 -4.70
C GLU A 406 10.97 -5.15 -6.08
N LEU A 407 11.43 -4.23 -6.94
CA LEU A 407 11.93 -4.57 -8.26
C LEU A 407 13.18 -5.44 -8.18
N ALA A 408 14.14 -5.06 -7.33
CA ALA A 408 15.33 -5.85 -7.09
C ALA A 408 14.98 -7.25 -6.59
N THR A 409 14.09 -7.35 -5.59
CA THR A 409 13.69 -8.63 -5.00
C THR A 409 12.94 -9.52 -6.00
N ASP A 410 11.98 -8.98 -6.77
CA ASP A 410 11.21 -9.77 -7.76
C ASP A 410 12.09 -10.21 -8.94
N VAL A 411 13.17 -9.48 -9.27
CA VAL A 411 14.14 -9.89 -10.30
C VAL A 411 15.20 -10.86 -9.74
N LEU A 412 15.71 -10.62 -8.53
CA LEU A 412 16.70 -11.48 -7.87
C LEU A 412 16.11 -12.88 -7.59
N ARG A 413 14.83 -12.97 -7.26
CA ARG A 413 14.12 -14.25 -7.06
C ARG A 413 13.99 -15.12 -8.32
N GLN A 414 14.30 -14.59 -9.51
CA GLN A 414 14.28 -15.35 -10.76
C GLN A 414 15.62 -16.05 -11.06
N HIS A 415 16.66 -15.88 -10.23
CA HIS A 415 18.00 -16.45 -10.47
C HIS A 415 18.67 -17.04 -9.21
N ARG A 416 19.42 -18.14 -9.39
CA ARG A 416 20.19 -18.84 -8.33
C ARG A 416 21.23 -17.97 -7.60
N LEU A 417 21.74 -16.92 -8.24
CA LEU A 417 22.67 -15.96 -7.62
C LEU A 417 21.96 -14.84 -6.84
N GLY A 418 20.66 -14.64 -7.08
CA GLY A 418 19.85 -13.66 -6.36
C GLY A 418 19.51 -14.10 -4.93
N GLU A 419 19.47 -15.41 -4.65
CA GLU A 419 19.41 -15.90 -3.27
C GLU A 419 20.65 -15.46 -2.47
N TRP A 420 21.85 -15.54 -3.04
CA TRP A 420 23.07 -15.11 -2.35
C TRP A 420 23.13 -13.59 -2.09
N PHE A 421 22.66 -12.76 -3.03
CA PHE A 421 22.64 -11.29 -2.83
C PHE A 421 21.55 -10.87 -1.83
N VAL A 422 20.37 -11.47 -1.90
CA VAL A 422 19.34 -11.32 -0.86
C VAL A 422 19.91 -11.72 0.48
N ASP A 423 20.68 -12.81 0.54
CA ASP A 423 21.37 -13.33 1.72
C ASP A 423 22.45 -12.42 2.31
N ALA A 424 23.23 -11.75 1.45
CA ALA A 424 24.24 -10.79 1.86
C ALA A 424 23.64 -9.45 2.33
N MET A 425 22.47 -9.08 1.79
CA MET A 425 21.78 -7.83 2.11
C MET A 425 20.83 -7.90 3.32
N LYS A 426 20.55 -9.11 3.83
CA LYS A 426 19.62 -9.37 4.95
C LYS A 426 19.80 -8.44 6.16
N PRO A 427 21.02 -8.17 6.66
CA PRO A 427 21.21 -7.36 7.86
C PRO A 427 20.98 -5.85 7.64
N ALA A 428 20.97 -5.38 6.39
CA ALA A 428 20.79 -3.97 6.03
C ALA A 428 19.40 -3.67 5.43
N LEU A 429 18.68 -4.70 4.98
CA LEU A 429 17.32 -4.58 4.42
C LEU A 429 16.20 -4.83 5.43
N ILE A 430 16.49 -5.61 6.47
CA ILE A 430 15.55 -5.91 7.56
C ILE A 430 16.13 -5.23 8.81
N ASP A 431 15.60 -4.06 9.16
CA ASP A 431 15.92 -3.49 10.45
C ASP A 431 15.43 -4.45 11.54
N GLY A 432 16.27 -4.67 12.57
CA GLY A 432 15.81 -5.33 13.79
C GLY A 432 14.60 -4.57 14.34
N GLY A 433 13.65 -5.30 14.93
CA GLY A 433 12.48 -4.69 15.56
C GLY A 433 12.90 -3.59 16.55
N GLU A 434 12.14 -2.50 16.58
CA GLU A 434 12.40 -1.41 17.52
C GLU A 434 12.08 -1.92 18.91
N ALA A 435 13.11 -2.16 19.72
CA ALA A 435 12.94 -2.50 21.12
C ALA A 435 12.32 -1.31 21.86
N GLY A 436 11.32 -1.56 22.69
CA GLY A 436 10.69 -0.54 23.50
C GLY A 436 11.61 -0.09 24.64
N ASP A 437 11.84 1.22 24.75
CA ASP A 437 12.62 1.84 25.82
C ASP A 437 11.70 2.21 26.99
N ALA A 438 10.89 1.25 27.48
CA ALA A 438 9.81 1.51 28.45
C ALA A 438 10.30 2.30 29.67
N ALA A 439 10.05 3.61 29.69
CA ALA A 439 10.50 4.54 30.73
C ALA A 439 9.30 5.20 31.42
N ALA A 440 9.49 5.67 32.66
CA ALA A 440 8.43 6.33 33.43
C ALA A 440 7.97 7.63 32.75
N ALA A 441 6.65 7.84 32.66
CA ALA A 441 6.02 8.97 31.99
C ALA A 441 6.27 10.33 32.68
N PRO A 442 6.36 11.44 31.92
CA PRO A 442 5.92 12.74 32.41
C PRO A 442 4.38 12.81 32.55
N ALA A 443 3.89 13.78 33.33
CA ALA A 443 2.47 13.91 33.68
C ALA A 443 1.53 13.92 32.46
N ALA A 444 0.44 13.15 32.55
CA ALA A 444 -0.56 13.02 31.50
C ALA A 444 -1.26 14.36 31.19
N PRO A 445 -1.58 14.68 29.92
CA PRO A 445 -2.55 15.72 29.62
C PRO A 445 -3.91 15.35 30.23
N SER A 446 -4.56 16.36 30.83
CA SER A 446 -5.55 16.24 31.89
C SER A 446 -6.96 15.80 31.48
N GLU A 447 -7.23 15.55 30.20
CA GLU A 447 -8.55 15.10 29.75
C GLU A 447 -8.47 13.84 28.88
N GLU A 448 -9.28 12.85 29.25
CA GLU A 448 -9.53 11.65 28.48
C GLU A 448 -10.44 12.02 27.30
N ASP A 449 -9.93 11.89 26.07
CA ASP A 449 -10.70 12.15 24.86
C ASP A 449 -11.85 11.13 24.75
N LYS A 450 -13.07 11.57 25.05
CA LYS A 450 -14.28 10.73 24.97
C LYS A 450 -14.54 10.16 23.57
N ASP A 451 -13.96 10.77 22.54
CA ASP A 451 -14.11 10.33 21.16
C ASP A 451 -12.99 9.37 20.71
N ALA A 452 -11.94 9.20 21.52
CA ALA A 452 -10.86 8.27 21.25
C ALA A 452 -11.32 6.81 21.33
N PRO A 453 -10.64 5.90 20.62
CA PRO A 453 -10.84 4.47 20.82
C PRO A 453 -10.55 4.09 22.28
N ARG A 454 -11.11 2.97 22.73
CA ARG A 454 -10.80 2.43 24.05
C ARG A 454 -9.30 2.12 24.13
N ALA A 455 -8.66 2.59 25.21
CA ALA A 455 -7.27 2.30 25.50
C ALA A 455 -7.03 0.79 25.71
N ALA A 456 -5.78 0.34 25.54
CA ALA A 456 -5.44 -1.06 25.72
C ALA A 456 -5.53 -1.51 27.19
N TRP A 457 -5.88 -2.78 27.41
CA TRP A 457 -5.65 -3.46 28.68
C TRP A 457 -4.16 -3.64 28.95
N LEU A 458 -3.66 -2.92 29.95
CA LEU A 458 -2.27 -2.97 30.39
C LEU A 458 -2.17 -3.49 31.82
N LYS A 459 -1.00 -4.03 32.16
CA LYS A 459 -0.67 -4.37 33.54
C LYS A 459 -0.83 -3.15 34.45
N PRO A 460 -1.38 -3.31 35.66
CA PRO A 460 -1.42 -2.23 36.65
C PRO A 460 -0.01 -1.69 36.92
N ALA A 461 0.15 -0.37 36.82
CA ALA A 461 1.38 0.33 37.14
C ALA A 461 1.05 1.73 37.67
N ASP A 462 1.77 2.17 38.71
CA ASP A 462 1.57 3.50 39.30
C ASP A 462 1.81 4.63 38.29
N THR A 463 2.74 4.40 37.36
CA THR A 463 3.01 5.28 36.22
C THR A 463 2.90 4.48 34.93
N PRO A 464 2.09 4.91 33.95
CA PRO A 464 2.01 4.25 32.66
C PRO A 464 3.40 4.18 31.98
N PRO A 465 3.82 3.02 31.48
CA PRO A 465 5.06 2.90 30.71
C PRO A 465 4.98 3.74 29.43
N THR A 466 6.06 4.46 29.12
CA THR A 466 6.15 5.29 27.90
C THR A 466 7.24 4.82 26.96
N HIS A 467 7.11 5.20 25.70
CA HIS A 467 8.14 5.02 24.68
C HIS A 467 8.25 6.27 23.82
N LEU A 468 9.46 6.64 23.43
CA LEU A 468 9.72 7.75 22.52
C LEU A 468 9.70 7.24 21.08
N PRO A 469 8.66 7.52 20.28
CA PRO A 469 8.47 6.94 18.95
C PRO A 469 9.38 7.58 17.89
N LYS A 470 10.66 7.17 17.83
CA LYS A 470 11.66 7.79 16.96
C LYS A 470 11.32 7.68 15.46
N ALA A 471 10.63 6.60 15.07
CA ALA A 471 10.31 6.33 13.67
C ALA A 471 8.97 6.94 13.20
N LEU A 472 8.09 7.37 14.11
CA LEU A 472 6.74 7.86 13.79
C LEU A 472 6.80 9.13 12.93
N GLY A 473 6.08 9.11 11.81
CA GLY A 473 6.02 10.21 10.83
C GLY A 473 4.73 11.03 10.86
N ILE A 474 3.72 10.61 11.63
CA ILE A 474 2.46 11.33 11.79
C ILE A 474 2.57 12.26 13.00
N ALA A 475 2.17 13.52 12.84
CA ALA A 475 2.13 14.47 13.94
C ALA A 475 0.96 14.17 14.89
N THR A 476 1.22 14.18 16.20
CA THR A 476 0.21 13.91 17.24
C THR A 476 0.14 15.03 18.27
N ASP A 477 -0.95 15.07 19.05
CA ASP A 477 -1.10 15.98 20.19
C ASP A 477 -0.13 15.68 21.36
N ALA A 478 0.65 14.61 21.30
CA ALA A 478 1.80 14.40 22.18
C ALA A 478 3.02 15.29 21.81
N GLY A 479 3.05 15.86 20.61
CA GLY A 479 4.23 16.53 20.07
C GLY A 479 5.44 15.59 20.01
N ASP A 480 6.59 16.07 20.47
CA ASP A 480 7.84 15.29 20.56
C ASP A 480 8.02 14.55 21.91
N ALA A 481 6.99 14.55 22.78
CA ALA A 481 7.05 13.89 24.07
C ALA A 481 6.96 12.35 23.94
N PRO A 482 7.50 11.59 24.92
CA PRO A 482 7.23 10.16 25.01
C PRO A 482 5.72 9.88 25.07
N MET A 483 5.26 8.90 24.31
CA MET A 483 3.87 8.46 24.31
C MET A 483 3.69 7.36 25.37
N ALA A 484 2.57 7.36 26.08
CA ALA A 484 2.18 6.25 26.95
C ALA A 484 1.73 5.06 26.10
N CYS A 485 2.31 3.89 26.38
CA CYS A 485 1.91 2.64 25.74
C CYS A 485 0.42 2.38 26.01
N GLY A 486 -0.30 1.86 25.01
CA GLY A 486 -1.73 1.52 25.11
C GLY A 486 -2.69 2.72 25.07
N ARG A 487 -2.21 3.96 25.13
CA ARG A 487 -3.01 5.18 25.03
C ARG A 487 -3.12 5.65 23.58
N TRP A 488 -4.23 6.34 23.28
CA TRP A 488 -4.49 6.99 21.99
C TRP A 488 -4.23 8.50 22.07
N TYR A 489 -3.68 9.04 20.99
CA TYR A 489 -3.30 10.43 20.77
C TYR A 489 -3.93 10.91 19.47
N ARG A 490 -4.44 12.14 19.39
CA ARG A 490 -5.07 12.64 18.17
C ARG A 490 -4.01 12.91 17.10
N ALA A 491 -4.28 12.53 15.86
CA ALA A 491 -3.47 12.98 14.72
C ALA A 491 -3.83 14.43 14.38
N VAL A 492 -2.88 15.36 14.55
CA VAL A 492 -3.16 16.82 14.58
C VAL A 492 -3.90 17.31 13.33
N ASN A 493 -3.53 16.79 12.16
CA ASN A 493 -4.08 17.24 10.87
C ASN A 493 -5.21 16.35 10.34
N HIS A 494 -5.64 15.34 11.10
CA HIS A 494 -6.53 14.27 10.60
C HIS A 494 -7.68 14.02 11.58
N PRO A 495 -8.80 14.75 11.43
CA PRO A 495 -9.99 14.57 12.27
C PRO A 495 -10.48 13.12 12.27
N GLY A 496 -10.84 12.60 13.44
CA GLY A 496 -11.33 11.22 13.60
C GLY A 496 -10.25 10.13 13.40
N VAL A 497 -8.97 10.52 13.42
CA VAL A 497 -7.82 9.61 13.37
C VAL A 497 -6.99 9.73 14.65
N HIS A 498 -6.68 8.59 15.25
CA HIS A 498 -5.85 8.51 16.46
C HIS A 498 -4.64 7.63 16.24
N VAL A 499 -3.53 7.96 16.88
CA VAL A 499 -2.27 7.23 16.85
C VAL A 499 -1.99 6.69 18.24
N GLY A 500 -1.49 5.47 18.31
CA GLY A 500 -1.08 4.82 19.56
C GLY A 500 0.22 4.06 19.37
N ILE A 501 0.80 3.65 20.49
CA ILE A 501 1.95 2.75 20.52
C ILE A 501 1.69 1.63 21.51
N MET A 502 2.24 0.44 21.26
CA MET A 502 2.08 -0.70 22.14
C MET A 502 3.33 -1.56 22.17
N ILE A 503 3.71 -2.02 23.36
CA ILE A 503 4.70 -3.08 23.54
C ILE A 503 3.93 -4.30 24.05
N PRO A 504 3.92 -5.44 23.34
CA PRO A 504 3.05 -6.57 23.69
C PRO A 504 3.24 -7.10 25.12
N ALA A 505 4.46 -7.07 25.67
CA ALA A 505 4.74 -7.51 27.03
C ALA A 505 4.00 -6.70 28.12
N LEU A 506 3.52 -5.50 27.80
CA LEU A 506 2.81 -4.62 28.74
C LEU A 506 1.31 -4.91 28.81
N ALA A 507 0.79 -5.79 27.95
CA ALA A 507 -0.61 -6.20 28.00
C ALA A 507 -0.94 -6.83 29.37
N ASP A 508 -2.16 -6.62 29.82
CA ASP A 508 -2.65 -7.14 31.10
C ASP A 508 -2.43 -8.67 31.22
N ASP A 509 -2.14 -9.14 32.43
CA ASP A 509 -1.84 -10.55 32.67
C ASP A 509 -3.03 -11.47 32.34
N THR A 510 -4.27 -10.98 32.47
CA THR A 510 -5.46 -11.73 32.03
C THR A 510 -5.45 -11.97 30.53
N VAL A 511 -5.02 -10.99 29.73
CA VAL A 511 -4.84 -11.15 28.28
C VAL A 511 -3.67 -12.10 28.02
N LEU A 512 -2.51 -11.89 28.64
CA LEU A 512 -1.32 -12.72 28.38
C LEU A 512 -1.51 -14.19 28.78
N ALA A 513 -2.33 -14.47 29.79
CA ALA A 513 -2.66 -15.82 30.26
C ALA A 513 -3.86 -16.46 29.54
N SER A 514 -4.69 -15.68 28.82
CA SER A 514 -5.87 -16.21 28.12
C SER A 514 -5.51 -17.15 26.97
N TYR A 515 -6.38 -18.10 26.65
CA TYR A 515 -6.32 -18.95 25.45
C TYR A 515 -4.97 -19.64 25.19
N PRO A 516 -4.35 -20.33 26.18
CA PRO A 516 -3.06 -21.00 25.99
C PRO A 516 -3.10 -22.12 24.92
N ASP A 517 -4.30 -22.57 24.57
CA ASP A 517 -4.57 -23.50 23.49
C ASP A 517 -4.58 -22.82 22.10
N ARG A 518 -4.49 -21.49 21.99
CA ARG A 518 -4.51 -20.78 20.69
C ARG A 518 -3.31 -19.86 20.47
N VAL A 519 -2.66 -19.45 21.55
CA VAL A 519 -1.54 -18.51 21.57
C VAL A 519 -0.45 -19.04 22.50
N ARG A 520 0.80 -18.66 22.23
CA ARG A 520 1.94 -19.02 23.08
C ARG A 520 2.04 -18.03 24.23
N GLY A 521 2.38 -18.54 25.42
CA GLY A 521 2.63 -17.72 26.60
C GLY A 521 3.80 -16.75 26.39
N ALA A 522 3.77 -15.61 27.09
CA ALA A 522 4.89 -14.68 27.14
C ALA A 522 6.10 -15.37 27.81
N GLY A 523 7.29 -15.28 27.20
CA GLY A 523 8.52 -15.76 27.83
C GLY A 523 8.99 -17.19 27.49
N VAL A 524 8.47 -17.83 26.44
CA VAL A 524 9.18 -19.00 25.87
C VAL A 524 10.50 -18.50 25.27
N ALA A 525 11.62 -18.96 25.84
CA ALA A 525 12.97 -18.51 25.52
C ALA A 525 13.46 -19.04 24.15
N ASP A 526 12.87 -18.53 23.06
CA ASP A 526 13.44 -18.41 21.71
C ASP A 526 12.44 -17.65 20.81
N ARG A 527 12.89 -16.58 20.12
CA ARG A 527 12.18 -15.62 19.23
C ARG A 527 10.88 -14.97 19.74
N ALA A 528 10.02 -15.69 20.47
CA ALA A 528 8.82 -15.20 21.13
C ALA A 528 9.14 -14.15 22.22
N SER A 529 10.28 -14.28 22.90
CA SER A 529 10.70 -13.26 23.88
C SER A 529 11.10 -11.93 23.21
N ALA A 530 11.60 -11.96 21.97
CA ALA A 530 11.97 -10.75 21.23
C ALA A 530 10.74 -10.00 20.68
N GLU A 531 9.71 -10.70 20.18
CA GLU A 531 8.47 -10.03 19.73
C GLU A 531 7.75 -9.29 20.86
N MET A 532 7.82 -9.80 22.10
CA MET A 532 7.11 -9.21 23.24
C MET A 532 7.71 -7.85 23.66
N ALA A 533 8.97 -7.60 23.32
CA ALA A 533 9.67 -6.35 23.63
C ALA A 533 9.63 -5.31 22.49
N ASN A 534 9.17 -5.70 21.31
CA ASN A 534 9.16 -4.83 20.13
C ASN A 534 7.94 -3.89 20.12
N VAL A 535 8.11 -2.73 19.51
CA VAL A 535 7.07 -1.71 19.40
C VAL A 535 6.12 -2.02 18.24
N ALA A 536 4.84 -1.87 18.50
CA ALA A 536 3.77 -1.77 17.51
C ALA A 536 3.25 -0.33 17.45
N TYR A 537 3.28 0.26 16.25
CA TYR A 537 2.64 1.54 15.94
C TYR A 537 1.20 1.30 15.53
N MET A 538 0.27 1.97 16.18
CA MET A 538 -1.16 1.78 15.98
C MET A 538 -1.79 3.04 15.40
N LEU A 539 -2.75 2.86 14.50
CA LEU A 539 -3.56 3.92 13.92
C LEU A 539 -5.02 3.51 14.01
N ALA A 540 -5.91 4.40 14.41
CA ALA A 540 -7.33 4.14 14.51
C ALA A 540 -8.14 5.13 13.67
N PHE A 541 -9.11 4.62 12.92
CA PHE A 541 -10.08 5.41 12.17
C PHE A 541 -11.46 5.27 12.80
N ASP A 542 -12.13 6.41 13.00
CA ASP A 542 -13.55 6.44 13.32
C ASP A 542 -14.37 5.99 12.10
N LEU A 543 -15.08 4.86 12.22
CA LEU A 543 -15.93 4.31 11.15
C LEU A 543 -17.23 5.09 10.94
N ASP A 544 -17.62 5.94 11.89
CA ASP A 544 -18.78 6.82 11.74
C ASP A 544 -18.40 8.04 10.88
N VAL A 545 -17.16 8.52 10.98
CA VAL A 545 -16.64 9.70 10.24
C VAL A 545 -16.11 9.33 8.85
N HIS A 546 -15.52 8.15 8.72
CA HIS A 546 -14.78 7.77 7.51
C HIS A 546 -15.54 6.75 6.66
N ARG A 547 -15.29 6.79 5.36
CA ARG A 547 -15.70 5.75 4.41
C ARG A 547 -14.48 5.12 3.77
N PHE A 548 -14.64 3.90 3.29
CA PHE A 548 -13.54 3.07 2.83
C PHE A 548 -13.81 2.56 1.43
N GLY A 549 -12.72 2.25 0.74
CA GLY A 549 -12.76 1.43 -0.46
C GLY A 549 -11.49 0.62 -0.62
N TRP A 550 -11.48 -0.24 -1.63
CA TRP A 550 -10.34 -1.08 -1.96
C TRP A 550 -10.10 -1.07 -3.47
N ALA A 551 -8.83 -1.08 -3.86
CA ALA A 551 -8.43 -1.18 -5.25
C ALA A 551 -7.38 -2.27 -5.43
N ALA A 552 -7.62 -3.16 -6.40
CA ALA A 552 -6.64 -4.10 -6.87
C ALA A 552 -5.44 -3.37 -7.48
N GLY A 553 -4.23 -3.85 -7.17
CA GLY A 553 -2.99 -3.38 -7.77
C GLY A 553 -2.95 -3.67 -9.26
N ALA A 554 -2.14 -2.93 -10.00
CA ALA A 554 -1.96 -3.12 -11.44
C ALA A 554 -1.51 -4.56 -11.80
N GLU A 555 -0.84 -5.25 -10.87
CA GLU A 555 -0.33 -6.61 -11.07
C GLU A 555 -0.75 -7.60 -9.97
N HIS A 556 -0.90 -7.13 -8.74
CA HIS A 556 -1.16 -7.98 -7.58
C HIS A 556 -2.35 -7.48 -6.75
N PRO A 557 -3.19 -8.39 -6.24
CA PRO A 557 -3.10 -9.85 -6.34
C PRO A 557 -3.39 -10.37 -7.76
N SER A 558 -2.54 -11.29 -8.25
CA SER A 558 -2.67 -11.86 -9.60
C SER A 558 -3.65 -13.04 -9.64
N ALA A 559 -4.02 -13.47 -10.86
CA ALA A 559 -4.95 -14.58 -11.12
C ALA A 559 -4.28 -15.91 -11.48
N GLU A 560 -2.96 -16.05 -11.33
CA GLU A 560 -2.22 -17.30 -11.57
C GLU A 560 -2.18 -18.24 -10.37
N TRP A 561 -1.93 -19.52 -10.63
CA TRP A 561 -1.58 -20.49 -9.59
C TRP A 561 -0.41 -19.98 -8.73
N SER A 562 -0.53 -20.16 -7.42
CA SER A 562 0.63 -20.06 -6.56
C SER A 562 1.60 -21.21 -6.85
N PRO A 563 2.92 -20.94 -6.98
CA PRO A 563 3.91 -22.00 -7.10
C PRO A 563 3.97 -22.89 -5.84
N LEU A 564 3.42 -22.41 -4.72
CA LEU A 564 3.35 -23.17 -3.48
C LEU A 564 2.20 -24.19 -3.49
N ALA A 565 1.23 -24.12 -4.41
CA ALA A 565 0.07 -25.03 -4.44
C ALA A 565 0.44 -26.45 -4.91
N TRP A 566 1.32 -27.15 -4.18
CA TRP A 566 1.82 -28.49 -4.53
C TRP A 566 0.90 -29.61 -4.05
N ALA A 567 0.09 -29.35 -3.01
CA ALA A 567 -0.88 -30.31 -2.46
C ALA A 567 -2.09 -30.54 -3.38
N VAL A 568 -2.24 -29.72 -4.42
CA VAL A 568 -3.31 -29.84 -5.42
C VAL A 568 -2.72 -29.99 -6.80
N LYS A 569 -3.41 -30.76 -7.65
CA LYS A 569 -3.07 -30.83 -9.06
C LYS A 569 -3.49 -29.53 -9.72
N GLN A 570 -2.51 -28.73 -10.13
CA GLN A 570 -2.72 -27.49 -10.85
C GLN A 570 -3.31 -27.83 -12.23
N THR A 571 -4.63 -27.74 -12.35
CA THR A 571 -5.36 -27.98 -13.58
C THR A 571 -5.74 -26.63 -14.19
N GLY A 572 -5.34 -26.40 -15.44
CA GLY A 572 -5.59 -25.13 -16.12
C GLY A 572 -4.73 -23.96 -15.64
N PRO A 573 -5.05 -22.73 -16.07
CA PRO A 573 -4.18 -21.55 -15.93
C PRO A 573 -4.21 -20.89 -14.54
N GLY A 574 -5.16 -21.26 -13.67
CA GLY A 574 -5.29 -20.73 -12.30
C GLY A 574 -6.33 -21.53 -11.51
N PRO A 575 -6.41 -21.35 -10.18
CA PRO A 575 -7.42 -22.01 -9.33
C PRO A 575 -8.85 -21.69 -9.76
N ASP A 576 -9.05 -20.51 -10.33
CA ASP A 576 -10.35 -20.05 -10.84
C ASP A 576 -10.60 -20.42 -12.31
N GLY A 577 -9.61 -20.99 -13.01
CA GLY A 577 -9.70 -21.37 -14.43
C GLY A 577 -9.12 -20.39 -15.45
N PHE A 578 -8.64 -19.22 -14.99
CA PHE A 578 -7.95 -18.21 -15.79
C PHE A 578 -6.69 -17.71 -15.06
N LYS A 579 -5.71 -17.15 -15.80
CA LYS A 579 -4.45 -16.61 -15.25
C LYS A 579 -4.36 -15.09 -15.21
N ALA A 580 -5.23 -14.40 -15.93
CA ALA A 580 -5.19 -12.95 -16.07
C ALA A 580 -6.58 -12.36 -15.81
N LEU A 581 -6.60 -11.14 -15.26
CA LEU A 581 -7.83 -10.37 -15.08
C LEU A 581 -8.29 -9.70 -16.38
N ALA A 582 -7.48 -9.71 -17.44
CA ALA A 582 -7.89 -9.21 -18.74
C ALA A 582 -9.20 -9.88 -19.20
N PRO A 583 -10.15 -9.11 -19.77
CA PRO A 583 -10.04 -7.70 -20.18
C PRO A 583 -10.28 -6.65 -19.07
N VAL A 584 -10.56 -7.05 -17.82
CA VAL A 584 -10.64 -6.12 -16.69
C VAL A 584 -9.25 -5.56 -16.38
N ALA A 585 -9.15 -4.22 -16.38
CA ALA A 585 -7.92 -3.48 -16.12
C ALA A 585 -7.85 -2.97 -14.66
N PRO A 586 -7.19 -3.68 -13.73
CA PRO A 586 -6.83 -3.13 -12.44
C PRO A 586 -5.74 -2.07 -12.60
N VAL A 587 -5.73 -1.05 -11.73
CA VAL A 587 -4.88 0.15 -11.91
C VAL A 587 -3.96 0.38 -10.72
N GLY A 588 -4.31 -0.10 -9.52
CA GLY A 588 -3.52 0.17 -8.31
C GLY A 588 -3.45 1.64 -7.92
N ALA A 589 -4.42 2.46 -8.33
CA ALA A 589 -4.56 3.85 -7.90
C ALA A 589 -5.99 4.15 -7.45
N VAL A 590 -6.13 5.16 -6.59
CA VAL A 590 -7.41 5.75 -6.20
C VAL A 590 -8.08 6.26 -7.48
N PRO A 591 -9.39 5.97 -7.69
CA PRO A 591 -10.11 6.54 -8.81
C PRO A 591 -10.04 8.08 -8.79
N PRO A 592 -9.82 8.77 -9.93
CA PRO A 592 -9.63 10.23 -9.94
C PRO A 592 -10.76 11.01 -9.27
N TRP A 593 -12.01 10.56 -9.41
CA TRP A 593 -13.19 11.18 -8.81
C TRP A 593 -13.27 11.06 -7.27
N LEU A 594 -12.39 10.25 -6.65
CA LEU A 594 -12.24 10.10 -5.19
C LEU A 594 -10.95 10.73 -4.65
N ALA A 595 -10.03 11.14 -5.53
CA ALA A 595 -8.70 11.58 -5.12
C ALA A 595 -8.79 12.73 -4.12
N ASP A 596 -9.62 13.74 -4.38
CA ASP A 596 -9.71 14.95 -3.53
C ASP A 596 -10.29 14.70 -2.14
N ARG A 597 -11.09 13.65 -1.99
CA ARG A 597 -11.70 13.25 -0.72
C ARG A 597 -10.87 12.23 0.05
N THR A 598 -9.83 11.68 -0.55
CA THR A 598 -8.97 10.67 0.07
C THR A 598 -8.16 11.29 1.20
N VAL A 599 -8.24 10.69 2.39
CA VAL A 599 -7.53 11.10 3.61
C VAL A 599 -6.55 10.07 4.11
N ALA A 600 -6.61 8.84 3.63
CA ALA A 600 -5.56 7.86 3.91
C ALA A 600 -5.48 6.79 2.82
N VAL A 601 -4.30 6.21 2.69
CA VAL A 601 -4.05 5.00 1.92
C VAL A 601 -3.18 4.06 2.75
N PHE A 602 -3.46 2.77 2.68
CA PHE A 602 -2.61 1.76 3.29
C PHE A 602 -2.63 0.46 2.50
N ALA A 603 -1.48 -0.21 2.49
CA ALA A 603 -1.27 -1.43 1.72
C ALA A 603 -2.30 -2.51 2.08
N GLY A 604 -2.69 -3.27 1.06
CA GLY A 604 -3.72 -4.27 1.17
C GLY A 604 -3.19 -5.58 1.76
N GLY A 605 -3.52 -6.68 1.10
CA GLY A 605 -3.16 -8.01 1.56
C GLY A 605 -1.97 -8.61 0.83
N PHE A 606 -1.67 -9.86 1.19
CA PHE A 606 -0.68 -10.68 0.51
C PHE A 606 -0.92 -10.81 -1.00
N LYS A 607 0.15 -10.93 -1.78
CA LYS A 607 0.06 -11.43 -3.17
C LYS A 607 -0.64 -12.79 -3.15
N ARG A 608 -1.58 -13.03 -4.07
CA ARG A 608 -2.27 -14.33 -4.16
C ARG A 608 -1.31 -15.51 -4.35
N LYS A 609 -0.17 -15.28 -5.03
CA LYS A 609 0.91 -16.26 -5.19
C LYS A 609 1.48 -16.78 -3.85
N HIS A 610 1.26 -16.08 -2.74
CA HIS A 610 1.65 -16.49 -1.39
C HIS A 610 0.46 -16.95 -0.53
N GLY A 611 -0.76 -16.93 -1.06
CA GLY A 611 -1.99 -17.10 -0.31
C GLY A 611 -2.54 -18.52 -0.24
N VAL A 612 -1.70 -19.55 -0.39
CA VAL A 612 -2.13 -20.95 -0.32
C VAL A 612 -1.93 -21.50 1.08
N LEU A 613 -2.98 -22.10 1.63
CA LEU A 613 -2.96 -22.72 2.94
C LEU A 613 -2.53 -24.19 2.90
N ASN A 614 -1.34 -24.49 2.35
CA ASN A 614 -0.93 -25.88 2.03
C ASN A 614 -1.01 -26.88 3.19
N ALA A 615 -0.57 -26.47 4.38
CA ALA A 615 -0.57 -27.34 5.55
C ALA A 615 -1.90 -27.31 6.32
N HIS A 616 -2.80 -26.39 5.98
CA HIS A 616 -4.17 -26.37 6.48
C HIS A 616 -5.06 -27.31 5.64
N PRO A 617 -6.17 -27.84 6.20
CA PRO A 617 -7.15 -28.59 5.41
C PRO A 617 -7.67 -27.83 4.17
N PHE A 618 -7.75 -26.50 4.24
CA PHE A 618 -8.15 -25.65 3.11
C PHE A 618 -7.22 -25.75 1.89
N GLY A 619 -5.94 -26.11 2.08
CA GLY A 619 -5.01 -26.31 0.98
C GLY A 619 -5.34 -27.52 0.09
N LYS A 620 -6.23 -28.41 0.51
CA LYS A 620 -6.62 -29.63 -0.23
C LYS A 620 -7.98 -29.54 -0.90
N VAL A 621 -8.74 -28.47 -0.65
CA VAL A 621 -10.09 -28.27 -1.17
C VAL A 621 -10.15 -27.05 -2.08
N ASN A 622 -11.20 -26.92 -2.89
CA ASN A 622 -11.46 -25.73 -3.70
C ASN A 622 -10.32 -25.36 -4.67
N ASN A 623 -9.68 -26.35 -5.30
CA ASN A 623 -8.48 -26.13 -6.11
C ASN A 623 -7.36 -25.44 -5.30
N GLY A 624 -7.25 -25.80 -4.02
CA GLY A 624 -6.23 -25.32 -3.09
C GLY A 624 -6.51 -23.92 -2.60
N THR A 625 -7.63 -23.70 -1.91
CA THR A 625 -8.11 -22.42 -1.34
C THR A 625 -7.05 -21.29 -1.32
N HIS A 626 -7.35 -20.23 -2.07
CA HIS A 626 -6.53 -19.01 -2.18
C HIS A 626 -7.32 -17.80 -1.68
N TYR A 627 -6.64 -16.67 -1.51
CA TYR A 627 -7.30 -15.42 -1.14
C TYR A 627 -8.16 -14.88 -2.28
N GLY A 628 -9.47 -14.78 -2.04
CA GLY A 628 -10.44 -14.16 -2.92
C GLY A 628 -10.50 -12.64 -2.78
N PHE A 629 -11.02 -11.98 -3.82
CA PHE A 629 -11.20 -10.54 -3.83
C PHE A 629 -12.24 -10.07 -4.85
N MET A 630 -12.93 -8.99 -4.49
CA MET A 630 -14.00 -8.34 -5.23
C MET A 630 -13.78 -6.83 -5.22
N GLN A 631 -13.94 -6.19 -6.38
CA GLN A 631 -13.91 -4.74 -6.52
C GLN A 631 -15.10 -4.25 -7.32
N GLN A 632 -15.78 -3.20 -6.85
CA GLN A 632 -16.95 -2.63 -7.52
C GLN A 632 -18.04 -3.71 -7.78
N GLY A 633 -18.20 -4.65 -6.86
CA GLY A 633 -19.07 -5.82 -6.96
C GLY A 633 -18.68 -6.85 -8.03
N VAL A 634 -17.54 -6.69 -8.71
CA VAL A 634 -17.00 -7.66 -9.68
C VAL A 634 -16.07 -8.62 -8.95
N VAL A 635 -16.37 -9.92 -9.01
CA VAL A 635 -15.55 -10.96 -8.38
C VAL A 635 -14.30 -11.19 -9.25
N LEU A 636 -13.13 -10.77 -8.76
CA LEU A 636 -11.87 -10.94 -9.49
C LEU A 636 -11.20 -12.28 -9.19
N SER A 637 -11.44 -12.83 -8.01
CA SER A 637 -11.08 -14.20 -7.60
C SER A 637 -12.08 -14.69 -6.56
N ARG A 638 -12.43 -15.99 -6.59
CA ARG A 638 -13.49 -16.55 -5.75
C ARG A 638 -13.22 -16.38 -4.26
N LEU A 639 -14.27 -16.08 -3.51
CA LEU A 639 -14.26 -15.86 -2.07
C LEU A 639 -14.60 -17.17 -1.36
N TRP A 640 -13.72 -17.64 -0.47
CA TRP A 640 -13.86 -18.94 0.17
C TRP A 640 -14.24 -18.84 1.65
N PRO A 641 -15.14 -19.70 2.15
CA PRO A 641 -15.49 -19.74 3.57
C PRO A 641 -14.28 -19.96 4.49
N GLY A 642 -14.34 -19.41 5.70
CA GLY A 642 -13.31 -19.60 6.73
C GLY A 642 -12.11 -18.65 6.61
N LEU A 643 -12.03 -17.82 5.55
CA LEU A 643 -10.96 -16.83 5.40
C LEU A 643 -11.34 -15.48 5.99
N ALA A 644 -10.39 -14.82 6.66
CA ALA A 644 -10.58 -13.50 7.20
C ALA A 644 -10.71 -12.47 6.07
N SER A 645 -11.75 -11.65 6.13
CA SER A 645 -12.20 -10.81 5.02
C SER A 645 -12.46 -9.39 5.49
N ALA A 646 -11.88 -8.42 4.79
CA ALA A 646 -12.32 -7.03 4.84
C ALA A 646 -13.48 -6.85 3.87
N ALA A 647 -14.62 -6.38 4.36
CA ALA A 647 -15.84 -6.21 3.60
C ALA A 647 -16.29 -4.74 3.64
N ILE A 648 -16.62 -4.20 2.48
CA ILE A 648 -16.98 -2.79 2.32
C ILE A 648 -18.33 -2.72 1.61
N LEU A 649 -19.27 -1.98 2.19
CA LEU A 649 -20.62 -1.78 1.67
C LEU A 649 -20.65 -0.68 0.58
N PRO A 650 -21.74 -0.58 -0.21
CA PRO A 650 -21.89 0.46 -1.22
C PRO A 650 -21.79 1.91 -0.71
N ASP A 651 -22.12 2.16 0.55
CA ASP A 651 -21.94 3.46 1.21
C ASP A 651 -20.51 3.67 1.76
N GLY A 652 -19.62 2.70 1.62
CA GLY A 652 -18.24 2.75 2.10
C GLY A 652 -18.08 2.36 3.57
N ARG A 653 -19.13 1.90 4.27
CA ARG A 653 -18.96 1.32 5.61
C ARG A 653 -18.10 0.06 5.54
N PHE A 654 -17.24 -0.09 6.54
CA PHE A 654 -16.22 -1.13 6.61
C PHE A 654 -16.52 -2.12 7.73
N ASP A 655 -16.32 -3.41 7.48
CA ASP A 655 -16.35 -4.46 8.50
C ASP A 655 -15.30 -5.54 8.24
N LEU A 656 -14.97 -6.30 9.29
CA LEU A 656 -14.12 -7.47 9.24
C LEU A 656 -14.91 -8.70 9.70
N LEU A 657 -14.79 -9.78 8.94
CA LEU A 657 -15.47 -11.03 9.26
C LEU A 657 -14.70 -12.25 8.73
N THR A 658 -14.98 -13.41 9.30
CA THR A 658 -14.65 -14.68 8.67
C THR A 658 -15.69 -14.95 7.60
N TRP A 659 -15.27 -15.15 6.36
CA TRP A 659 -16.21 -15.37 5.26
C TRP A 659 -17.11 -16.58 5.56
N PRO A 660 -18.44 -16.42 5.57
CA PRO A 660 -19.31 -17.48 6.04
C PRO A 660 -19.51 -18.56 4.97
N ALA A 661 -19.87 -19.76 5.42
CA ALA A 661 -20.44 -20.78 4.53
C ALA A 661 -21.70 -20.22 3.85
N GLY A 662 -21.83 -20.41 2.54
CA GLY A 662 -22.93 -19.83 1.76
C GLY A 662 -22.83 -18.31 1.51
N GLY A 663 -21.70 -17.67 1.86
CA GLY A 663 -21.48 -16.24 1.66
C GLY A 663 -21.62 -15.76 0.21
N GLU A 664 -21.53 -16.66 -0.77
CA GLU A 664 -21.77 -16.37 -2.19
C GLU A 664 -23.17 -15.78 -2.46
N SER A 665 -24.18 -16.19 -1.67
CA SER A 665 -25.54 -15.63 -1.77
C SER A 665 -25.62 -14.16 -1.37
N ARG A 666 -24.59 -13.66 -0.66
CA ARG A 666 -24.51 -12.30 -0.10
C ARG A 666 -23.59 -11.39 -0.89
N LEU A 667 -23.06 -11.83 -2.03
CA LEU A 667 -22.14 -11.03 -2.85
C LEU A 667 -22.75 -9.70 -3.31
N THR A 668 -24.08 -9.65 -3.44
CA THR A 668 -24.85 -8.42 -3.74
C THR A 668 -25.10 -7.54 -2.52
N GLU A 669 -24.45 -7.77 -1.39
CA GLU A 669 -24.47 -6.84 -0.27
C GLU A 669 -23.24 -5.92 -0.27
N PHE A 670 -22.17 -6.30 -0.96
CA PHE A 670 -20.85 -5.69 -0.82
C PHE A 670 -20.37 -5.01 -2.10
N LEU A 671 -19.67 -3.89 -1.91
CA LEU A 671 -18.97 -3.15 -2.96
C LEU A 671 -17.55 -3.70 -3.17
N HIS A 672 -16.84 -3.95 -2.09
CA HIS A 672 -15.50 -4.54 -2.12
C HIS A 672 -15.38 -5.62 -1.06
N ILE A 673 -14.62 -6.67 -1.38
CA ILE A 673 -14.22 -7.70 -0.43
C ILE A 673 -12.76 -8.05 -0.70
N ARG A 674 -11.96 -8.15 0.36
CA ARG A 674 -10.58 -8.62 0.27
C ARG A 674 -10.32 -9.65 1.36
N GLN A 675 -10.13 -10.91 0.96
CA GLN A 675 -9.75 -11.97 1.90
C GLN A 675 -8.25 -11.96 2.11
N ASN A 676 -7.79 -12.23 3.31
CA ASN A 676 -6.46 -12.74 3.58
C ASN A 676 -6.59 -14.12 4.25
N GLY A 677 -5.54 -14.60 4.91
CA GLY A 677 -5.50 -15.93 5.53
C GLY A 677 -6.49 -16.11 6.68
N LEU A 678 -6.06 -16.80 7.72
CA LEU A 678 -6.90 -17.08 8.88
C LEU A 678 -7.00 -15.86 9.81
N PRO A 679 -8.06 -15.75 10.64
CA PRO A 679 -8.20 -14.66 11.61
C PRO A 679 -7.03 -14.64 12.62
N LEU A 680 -6.65 -13.44 13.04
CA LEU A 680 -5.81 -13.23 14.23
C LEU A 680 -6.65 -13.23 15.51
N VAL A 681 -7.87 -12.67 15.42
CA VAL A 681 -8.90 -12.67 16.45
C VAL A 681 -10.23 -12.94 15.76
N GLU A 682 -11.04 -13.84 16.30
CA GLU A 682 -12.25 -14.37 15.63
C GLU A 682 -13.56 -14.10 16.38
N GLY A 683 -13.52 -13.27 17.42
CA GLY A 683 -14.70 -12.91 18.19
C GLY A 683 -14.36 -12.40 19.58
N VAL A 684 -15.38 -12.33 20.43
CA VAL A 684 -15.29 -12.01 21.85
C VAL A 684 -16.06 -13.08 22.62
N ASP A 685 -15.50 -13.55 23.73
CA ASP A 685 -16.16 -14.52 24.59
C ASP A 685 -17.25 -13.91 25.49
N ALA A 686 -17.89 -14.75 26.30
CA ALA A 686 -18.93 -14.33 27.24
C ALA A 686 -18.42 -13.36 28.33
N ALA A 687 -17.12 -13.37 28.63
CA ALA A 687 -16.48 -12.47 29.59
C ALA A 687 -16.05 -11.13 28.95
N GLY A 688 -16.26 -10.95 27.65
CA GLY A 688 -15.85 -9.75 26.92
C GLY A 688 -14.39 -9.75 26.50
N VAL A 689 -13.67 -10.87 26.59
CA VAL A 689 -12.27 -11.00 26.17
C VAL A 689 -12.20 -11.44 24.72
N PRO A 690 -11.44 -10.75 23.84
CA PRO A 690 -11.31 -11.18 22.46
C PRO A 690 -10.61 -12.53 22.33
N VAL A 691 -11.08 -13.36 21.40
CA VAL A 691 -10.64 -14.74 21.21
C VAL A 691 -9.62 -14.80 20.06
N PRO A 692 -8.35 -15.19 20.31
CA PRO A 692 -7.38 -15.42 19.25
C PRO A 692 -7.88 -16.47 18.25
N GLY A 693 -7.49 -16.32 16.98
CA GLY A 693 -7.79 -17.31 15.95
C GLY A 693 -7.22 -18.69 16.30
N GLU A 694 -7.94 -19.75 15.96
CA GLU A 694 -7.59 -21.14 16.30
C GLU A 694 -6.14 -21.52 15.96
N TYR A 695 -5.66 -21.07 14.81
CA TYR A 695 -4.34 -21.42 14.27
C TYR A 695 -3.24 -20.40 14.58
N VAL A 696 -3.45 -19.41 15.46
CA VAL A 696 -2.44 -18.38 15.74
C VAL A 696 -1.14 -19.00 16.27
N LYS A 697 -1.20 -19.97 17.19
CA LYS A 697 -0.02 -20.68 17.70
C LYS A 697 0.58 -21.70 16.74
N ASP A 698 -0.20 -22.17 15.76
CA ASP A 698 0.21 -23.15 14.77
C ASP A 698 0.71 -22.46 13.51
N TRP A 699 2.03 -22.36 13.40
CA TRP A 699 2.69 -21.83 12.22
C TRP A 699 2.20 -22.47 10.93
N LYS A 700 2.33 -23.79 10.80
CA LYS A 700 2.09 -24.48 9.53
C LYS A 700 0.59 -24.45 9.21
N GLY A 701 -0.25 -24.80 10.18
CA GLY A 701 -1.70 -24.77 10.01
C GLY A 701 -2.24 -23.37 9.69
N GLY A 702 -1.67 -22.32 10.29
CA GLY A 702 -2.04 -20.93 10.00
C GLY A 702 -1.49 -20.37 8.69
N ALA A 703 -0.64 -21.13 7.99
CA ALA A 703 0.12 -20.68 6.82
C ALA A 703 0.86 -19.35 7.07
N TRP A 704 1.34 -19.15 8.30
CA TRP A 704 1.97 -17.90 8.70
C TRP A 704 3.32 -17.75 8.00
N SER A 705 3.39 -16.81 7.05
CA SER A 705 4.62 -16.54 6.30
C SER A 705 5.72 -15.97 7.22
N GLY A 706 6.96 -16.31 6.89
CA GLY A 706 8.15 -15.72 7.51
C GLY A 706 8.80 -14.67 6.62
N ASN A 707 9.93 -14.13 7.09
CA ASN A 707 10.85 -13.37 6.26
C ASN A 707 11.53 -14.25 5.20
N VAL A 708 12.46 -13.68 4.44
CA VAL A 708 13.12 -14.38 3.33
C VAL A 708 14.00 -15.56 3.81
N GLU A 709 14.39 -15.56 5.08
CA GLU A 709 15.09 -16.62 5.80
C GLU A 709 14.13 -17.69 6.38
N GLY A 710 12.82 -17.52 6.19
CA GLY A 710 11.79 -18.36 6.78
C GLY A 710 11.57 -18.13 8.28
N GLN A 711 12.12 -17.08 8.88
CA GLN A 711 11.91 -16.73 10.29
C GLN A 711 10.57 -16.01 10.49
N GLN A 712 9.86 -16.31 11.58
CA GLN A 712 8.56 -15.69 11.86
C GLN A 712 8.65 -14.27 12.38
N LEU A 713 9.72 -13.93 13.10
CA LEU A 713 9.88 -12.58 13.63
C LEU A 713 10.25 -11.66 12.47
N THR A 714 9.33 -10.78 12.09
CA THR A 714 9.50 -9.86 10.96
C THR A 714 8.56 -8.67 11.08
N ILE A 715 8.74 -7.68 10.23
CA ILE A 715 7.81 -6.56 10.06
C ILE A 715 6.46 -7.13 9.59
N ARG A 716 5.37 -6.76 10.26
CA ARG A 716 4.01 -7.19 9.89
C ARG A 716 3.03 -6.04 9.97
N MET A 717 1.96 -6.10 9.19
CA MET A 717 0.83 -5.20 9.33
C MET A 717 -0.44 -5.98 9.64
N GLY A 718 -1.32 -5.47 10.49
CA GLY A 718 -2.63 -6.07 10.74
C GLY A 718 -3.71 -5.01 10.81
N MET A 719 -4.96 -5.46 10.78
CA MET A 719 -6.11 -4.62 11.04
C MET A 719 -7.11 -5.32 11.96
N GLY A 720 -7.79 -4.57 12.82
CA GLY A 720 -8.80 -5.08 13.72
C GLY A 720 -9.94 -4.09 13.93
N ILE A 721 -11.10 -4.59 14.34
CA ILE A 721 -12.26 -3.76 14.66
C ILE A 721 -12.49 -3.75 16.15
N GLN A 722 -12.44 -2.58 16.75
CA GLN A 722 -12.86 -2.35 18.13
C GLN A 722 -14.32 -1.87 18.14
N ARG A 723 -15.15 -2.45 19.01
CA ARG A 723 -16.54 -2.04 19.25
C ARG A 723 -16.71 -1.67 20.70
N HIS A 724 -17.03 -0.41 20.97
CA HIS A 724 -17.16 0.08 22.34
C HIS A 724 -18.10 1.29 22.40
N GLY A 725 -18.96 1.36 23.42
CA GLY A 725 -19.84 2.51 23.62
C GLY A 725 -20.78 2.81 22.44
N GLY A 726 -21.20 1.80 21.69
CA GLY A 726 -22.02 1.96 20.48
C GLY A 726 -21.26 2.44 19.24
N ARG A 727 -19.94 2.66 19.35
CA ARG A 727 -19.08 3.10 18.24
C ARG A 727 -18.18 1.98 17.75
N SER A 728 -17.80 2.06 16.48
CA SER A 728 -16.85 1.14 15.85
C SER A 728 -15.60 1.88 15.37
N ARG A 729 -14.44 1.26 15.52
CA ARG A 729 -13.14 1.80 15.12
C ARG A 729 -12.37 0.75 14.33
N LEU A 730 -11.78 1.13 13.20
CA LEU A 730 -10.78 0.31 12.52
C LEU A 730 -9.41 0.65 13.08
N LEU A 731 -8.73 -0.33 13.66
CA LEU A 731 -7.36 -0.23 14.14
C LEU A 731 -6.43 -0.87 13.12
N LEU A 732 -5.45 -0.13 12.60
CA LEU A 732 -4.31 -0.65 11.86
C LEU A 732 -3.12 -0.76 12.81
N GLY A 733 -2.41 -1.88 12.76
CA GLY A 733 -1.19 -2.10 13.53
C GLY A 733 -0.01 -2.37 12.61
N TYR A 734 1.04 -1.56 12.72
CA TYR A 734 2.36 -1.83 12.14
C TYR A 734 3.28 -2.37 13.24
N PHE A 735 3.75 -3.59 13.06
CA PHE A 735 4.61 -4.27 14.03
C PHE A 735 6.04 -4.24 13.50
N THR A 736 6.94 -3.60 14.24
CA THR A 736 8.36 -3.47 13.84
C THR A 736 9.08 -4.83 13.84
N GLY A 737 8.62 -5.77 14.67
CA GLY A 737 9.05 -7.16 14.64
C GLY A 737 8.11 -8.03 15.47
N ALA A 738 7.26 -8.81 14.82
CA ALA A 738 6.28 -9.65 15.50
C ALA A 738 6.12 -11.01 14.80
N THR A 739 5.64 -12.01 15.54
CA THR A 739 4.95 -13.17 14.98
C THR A 739 3.43 -12.96 15.09
N PRO A 740 2.57 -13.81 14.49
CA PRO A 740 1.12 -13.74 14.66
C PRO A 740 0.68 -13.76 16.13
N ASN A 741 1.48 -14.37 17.01
CA ASN A 741 1.23 -14.43 18.44
C ASN A 741 1.18 -13.03 19.06
N ALA A 742 2.24 -12.23 18.90
CA ALA A 742 2.27 -10.85 19.39
C ALA A 742 1.18 -9.97 18.75
N MET A 743 0.90 -10.16 17.46
CA MET A 743 -0.17 -9.43 16.79
C MET A 743 -1.53 -9.70 17.45
N ALA A 744 -1.87 -10.98 17.68
CA ALA A 744 -3.11 -11.36 18.34
C ALA A 744 -3.18 -10.76 19.75
N ARG A 745 -2.08 -10.80 20.53
CA ARG A 745 -2.03 -10.20 21.88
C ARG A 745 -2.28 -8.69 21.88
N VAL A 746 -1.68 -7.96 20.94
CA VAL A 746 -1.91 -6.52 20.82
C VAL A 746 -3.37 -6.23 20.45
N PHE A 747 -3.95 -6.93 19.49
CA PHE A 747 -5.35 -6.73 19.13
C PHE A 747 -6.32 -7.15 20.25
N GLN A 748 -6.02 -8.20 21.02
CA GLN A 748 -6.77 -8.55 22.22
C GLN A 748 -6.69 -7.43 23.28
N ALA A 749 -5.49 -6.91 23.54
CA ALA A 749 -5.29 -5.83 24.51
C ALA A 749 -6.07 -4.57 24.11
N TYR A 750 -6.13 -4.25 22.81
CA TYR A 750 -6.98 -3.17 22.28
C TYR A 750 -8.46 -3.56 22.11
N HIS A 751 -8.94 -4.65 22.69
CA HIS A 751 -10.35 -5.04 22.65
C HIS A 751 -10.93 -5.20 21.24
N CYS A 752 -10.11 -5.55 20.24
CA CYS A 752 -10.61 -5.80 18.90
C CYS A 752 -11.52 -7.02 18.94
N ALA A 753 -12.79 -6.85 18.53
CA ALA A 753 -13.74 -7.96 18.41
C ALA A 753 -13.37 -8.91 17.26
N TYR A 754 -12.59 -8.45 16.30
CA TYR A 754 -12.08 -9.25 15.20
C TYR A 754 -10.78 -8.63 14.68
N ALA A 755 -9.84 -9.44 14.19
CA ALA A 755 -8.61 -8.95 13.57
C ALA A 755 -8.09 -9.89 12.48
N MET A 756 -7.44 -9.33 11.48
CA MET A 756 -6.82 -10.04 10.37
C MET A 756 -5.44 -9.50 10.04
N HIS A 757 -4.61 -10.35 9.46
CA HIS A 757 -3.24 -10.04 9.05
C HIS A 757 -3.24 -9.47 7.62
N LEU A 758 -2.46 -8.41 7.40
CA LEU A 758 -2.18 -7.80 6.10
C LEU A 758 -0.79 -8.21 5.60
N ASP A 759 -0.24 -7.49 4.62
CA ASP A 759 1.09 -7.82 4.09
C ASP A 759 2.23 -7.54 5.09
N MET A 760 3.45 -7.99 4.75
CA MET A 760 4.58 -8.06 5.69
C MET A 760 5.95 -7.86 5.02
N ASN A 761 7.02 -7.98 5.81
CA ASN A 761 8.44 -8.08 5.42
C ASN A 761 9.12 -6.83 4.85
N SER A 762 8.39 -5.81 4.39
CA SER A 762 9.02 -4.54 4.05
C SER A 762 8.11 -3.36 4.31
N ARG A 763 8.72 -2.18 4.47
CA ARG A 763 7.99 -0.91 4.62
C ARG A 763 7.15 -0.57 3.40
N SER A 764 7.58 -0.97 2.20
CA SER A 764 6.79 -0.77 0.99
C SER A 764 5.55 -1.66 0.99
N LEU A 765 5.68 -2.91 1.44
CA LEU A 765 4.54 -3.83 1.56
C LEU A 765 3.61 -3.45 2.73
N CYS A 766 4.15 -2.78 3.74
CA CYS A 766 3.42 -2.24 4.89
C CYS A 766 3.21 -0.72 4.78
N HIS A 767 3.10 -0.16 3.58
CA HIS A 767 2.96 1.29 3.40
C HIS A 767 1.66 1.81 4.03
N THR A 768 1.72 2.91 4.76
CA THR A 768 0.55 3.61 5.31
C THR A 768 0.83 5.10 5.31
N ALA A 769 -0.12 5.88 4.79
CA ALA A 769 -0.03 7.33 4.74
C ALA A 769 -1.39 7.98 4.98
N LEU A 770 -1.37 9.05 5.77
CA LEU A 770 -2.47 10.00 5.87
C LEU A 770 -2.24 11.13 4.86
N ILE A 771 -3.30 11.59 4.22
CA ILE A 771 -3.25 12.56 3.13
C ILE A 771 -3.82 13.89 3.63
N THR A 772 -2.96 14.91 3.67
CA THR A 772 -3.38 16.30 3.86
C THR A 772 -3.40 17.01 2.51
N ARG A 773 -4.11 18.13 2.45
CA ARG A 773 -4.12 19.01 1.29
C ARG A 773 -3.87 20.44 1.74
N ASP A 774 -3.03 21.12 0.99
CA ASP A 774 -2.81 22.55 1.16
C ASP A 774 -4.11 23.31 0.79
N PRO A 775 -4.69 24.12 1.68
CA PRO A 775 -5.95 24.81 1.42
C PRO A 775 -5.90 25.82 0.27
N ALA A 776 -4.73 26.38 -0.05
CA ALA A 776 -4.57 27.42 -1.06
C ALA A 776 -4.33 26.85 -2.46
N THR A 777 -3.56 25.76 -2.55
CA THR A 777 -3.13 25.15 -3.82
C THR A 777 -3.85 23.84 -4.14
N GLY A 778 -4.52 23.22 -3.17
CA GLY A 778 -5.12 21.89 -3.27
C GLY A 778 -4.10 20.74 -3.35
N ALA A 779 -2.81 21.06 -3.28
CA ALA A 779 -1.73 20.09 -3.41
C ALA A 779 -1.77 19.06 -2.27
N ALA A 780 -1.76 17.79 -2.62
CA ALA A 780 -1.76 16.69 -1.67
C ALA A 780 -0.36 16.48 -1.07
N ARG A 781 -0.30 16.19 0.23
CA ARG A 781 0.90 15.78 0.97
C ARG A 781 0.60 14.52 1.76
N ALA A 782 1.60 13.64 1.86
CA ALA A 782 1.52 12.43 2.67
C ALA A 782 2.24 12.61 4.01
N GLU A 783 1.55 12.29 5.11
CA GLU A 783 2.14 11.97 6.42
C GLU A 783 2.18 10.45 6.57
N CYS A 784 3.34 9.86 6.26
CA CYS A 784 3.50 8.42 6.37
C CYS A 784 3.59 7.98 7.84
N LEU A 785 3.06 6.79 8.14
CA LEU A 785 3.08 6.23 9.50
C LEU A 785 4.51 6.21 10.05
N LEU A 786 5.47 5.75 9.25
CA LEU A 786 6.89 5.89 9.55
C LEU A 786 7.54 6.95 8.66
N ARG A 787 8.48 7.72 9.21
CA ARG A 787 9.20 8.79 8.48
C ARG A 787 9.93 8.25 7.25
N ASP A 788 10.46 7.04 7.34
CA ASP A 788 11.22 6.38 6.29
C ASP A 788 10.36 5.79 5.16
N MET A 789 9.03 5.78 5.31
CA MET A 789 8.09 5.47 4.23
C MET A 789 7.77 6.68 3.35
N ALA A 790 8.20 7.88 3.77
CA ALA A 790 7.92 9.11 3.03
C ALA A 790 8.59 9.07 1.65
N PRO A 791 7.89 9.54 0.59
CA PRO A 791 8.51 9.66 -0.72
C PRO A 791 9.63 10.71 -0.68
N ALA A 792 10.59 10.60 -1.60
CA ALA A 792 11.55 11.66 -1.82
C ALA A 792 10.82 12.97 -2.17
N ALA A 793 11.42 14.11 -1.83
CA ALA A 793 10.84 15.41 -2.13
C ALA A 793 10.50 15.55 -3.63
N GLY A 794 9.24 15.91 -3.93
CA GLY A 794 8.74 16.05 -5.31
C GLY A 794 8.37 14.73 -6.01
N ALA A 795 8.59 13.57 -5.39
CA ALA A 795 8.13 12.29 -5.94
C ALA A 795 6.60 12.16 -5.78
N PRO A 796 5.92 11.51 -6.75
CA PRO A 796 4.48 11.36 -6.70
C PRO A 796 4.05 10.49 -5.52
N LEU A 797 2.87 10.81 -4.97
CA LEU A 797 2.28 10.08 -3.86
C LEU A 797 1.79 8.71 -4.32
N ARG A 798 2.35 7.66 -3.74
CA ARG A 798 1.98 6.27 -4.00
C ARG A 798 0.48 6.03 -3.80
N PHE A 799 -0.13 5.23 -4.67
CA PHE A 799 -1.57 4.92 -4.72
C PHE A 799 -2.50 6.09 -5.06
N LEU A 800 -2.11 7.35 -4.82
CA LEU A 800 -2.95 8.52 -5.10
C LEU A 800 -2.63 9.15 -6.46
N GLN A 801 -1.36 9.41 -6.74
CA GLN A 801 -0.89 10.05 -7.97
C GLN A 801 -0.27 9.05 -8.95
N THR A 802 0.19 7.90 -8.47
CA THR A 802 0.69 6.80 -9.30
C THR A 802 -0.01 5.49 -8.96
N GLY A 803 -0.37 4.73 -10.00
CA GLY A 803 -0.81 3.35 -9.85
C GLY A 803 0.32 2.46 -9.39
N ASP A 804 0.05 1.54 -8.47
CA ASP A 804 1.02 0.65 -7.88
C ASP A 804 0.81 -0.81 -8.29
N THR A 805 1.87 -1.61 -8.23
CA THR A 805 1.75 -3.06 -8.47
C THR A 805 0.91 -3.76 -7.40
N ARG A 806 0.87 -3.24 -6.17
CA ARG A 806 0.16 -3.81 -5.01
C ARG A 806 -1.26 -3.24 -4.88
N ASP A 807 -2.14 -4.04 -4.29
CA ASP A 807 -3.46 -3.62 -3.85
C ASP A 807 -3.39 -2.82 -2.55
N PHE A 808 -4.40 -2.00 -2.31
CA PHE A 808 -4.45 -1.11 -1.16
C PHE A 808 -5.90 -0.76 -0.80
N PHE A 809 -6.07 -0.33 0.44
CA PHE A 809 -7.29 0.31 0.91
C PHE A 809 -7.10 1.82 0.91
N TYR A 810 -8.18 2.53 0.62
CA TYR A 810 -8.23 3.99 0.75
C TYR A 810 -9.37 4.40 1.67
N VAL A 811 -9.16 5.53 2.33
CA VAL A 811 -10.11 6.12 3.26
C VAL A 811 -10.51 7.48 2.72
N THR A 812 -11.80 7.76 2.69
CA THR A 812 -12.36 9.04 2.26
C THR A 812 -13.13 9.69 3.39
N ARG A 813 -13.19 11.03 3.35
CA ARG A 813 -14.13 11.80 4.18
C ARG A 813 -15.56 11.52 3.73
N GLU A 814 -16.49 11.43 4.68
CA GLU A 814 -17.92 11.53 4.36
C GLU A 814 -18.19 12.87 3.66
N GLY A 815 -19.15 12.85 2.72
CA GLY A 815 -19.38 13.92 1.76
C GLY A 815 -20.44 14.89 2.22
#